data_AF-A0A9X3C9Z6-F1
#
_entry.id   AF-A0A9X3C9Z6-F1
#
_cell.length_a   1.000
_cell.length_b   1.000
_cell.length_c   1.000
_cell.angle_alpha   90.00
_cell.angle_beta   90.00
_cell.angle_gamma   90.00
#
_symmetry.space_group_name_H-M   'P 1'
#
loop_
_entity.id
_entity.type
_entity.pdbx_description
1 polymer ?
#
loop_
_entity_poly.entity_id
_entity_poly.type
_entity_poly.pdbx_seq_one_letter_code
_entity_poly.pdbx_strand_id
1 'polypeptide(L)'
;MSKQKITFGIDKKEIPHFISIELNQTINNHHRFKICVPHSVIEKPRAYTIENAQEWLGKVVHIVLENNNNFLGIITNIQFAQEQDHVGNQIILSGFSKTILLESGKKMHSWEDTTLQDMVQEVIKTAAGEQLQNNIQPENTTRIEYQTQHLETDFQYIQRLAKQYNEWLLYDGEKLFFGKPKKQEEAINLTYSKDIHNLNISIQAIPNQFSAFTYNENTNNLYQAKTQDKIEGLPKLGNEAFEASEKLYSTPSFEYGRIATGYDMALETSLKKRQESIMADANYITASSHNNQLKIGSIIHIDALQVKNQIAHLSTLKDELETQEVGQYIITEITHKATDIGEYSNHFKALPAFIKKLPEPQIDFPQAQIQQAIVVDNADPKGNGRIRVQLLWQQTKNLCTPWLRVMTPDAGTSTEVPTNRGMVFIPEVGDHVLLGFRYNDPNRPFVMGSLFNGTTAKGGGASNDLRSIYDGSGHRLELEKERNITLGDIKENKFHIDSTGNNINVNALETVTIHAKNVVINASNNIVLNAGNNLEMNISKELIMDVKRKIFTFTPALEQVVSGFMSLFSAKALINSSHAISIEAKEVTTHGTEKMLVHSDKLTSINSKEVAEMHGKTKNSFTNAPLAVALAPPKNLTNVIVEFRTKQDGTYTGQFGFDWLRIDDNGLTNEKKYEDCLVNGYEKPNGKIVNPTTKKITYTDSNTEYEAGEAFPALEKMYNQLPISRTSTPKLTQYYVPWLNLYPKAVSDAIITTPKPAYEAELRVLIDVEIEEPDQVRLVFDKRYFTIDNKDGTDANPVLLTNKTLGAKREVGTINIKCIREFGTDQEIKVYAYPKDSLLETTAKQLTLRRLAGKIIVCANLNRPKNGKIKAITNRKTQKFVLVQVRTNVMGKEETGVFDPAEKINLHNALHQALIHGEVEEFVAKDIHGNPLLDSAGAIIDYLDLSTNANFQIGGIYISGGLIVRTEPTLNSYMRQLLSRSTTSVYTDYFYVFVFGIPESTQNVAGRVEDIGKKSVVLYPGRDNVTLNHEVLHGLGLYHTHANGTITDSKQKFVFAHASTDPSSATDNIMSYQPDGKTTWKWQWEIIKKHIK
;
A
#
# COMPACT_ATOMS: atom_id res chain seq x y z
N MET A 1 -20.31 -27.59 84.47
CA MET A 1 -19.88 -28.18 83.18
C MET A 1 -18.39 -28.42 83.26
N SER A 2 -17.93 -29.62 82.91
CA SER A 2 -16.51 -29.96 82.82
C SER A 2 -15.85 -28.98 81.85
N LYS A 3 -14.97 -28.08 82.34
CA LYS A 3 -14.16 -27.23 81.45
C LYS A 3 -13.33 -28.17 80.57
N GLN A 4 -13.61 -28.21 79.27
CA GLN A 4 -12.83 -29.00 78.34
C GLN A 4 -11.39 -28.48 78.36
N LYS A 5 -10.43 -29.37 78.58
CA LYS A 5 -9.02 -29.01 78.74
C LYS A 5 -8.46 -28.61 77.38
N ILE A 6 -7.92 -27.40 77.26
CA ILE A 6 -7.14 -26.97 76.09
C ILE A 6 -5.87 -27.83 76.05
N THR A 7 -5.62 -28.45 74.91
CA THR A 7 -4.47 -29.35 74.72
C THR A 7 -3.67 -28.92 73.50
N PHE A 8 -2.40 -29.30 73.48
CA PHE A 8 -1.60 -29.21 72.26
C PHE A 8 -0.75 -30.46 72.09
N GLY A 9 -0.42 -30.77 70.84
CA GLY A 9 0.44 -31.88 70.47
C GLY A 9 1.39 -31.53 69.34
N ILE A 10 2.44 -32.34 69.19
CA ILE A 10 3.45 -32.20 68.14
C ILE A 10 3.48 -33.51 67.36
N ASP A 11 3.30 -33.45 66.04
CA ASP A 11 3.16 -34.63 65.16
C ASP A 11 2.15 -35.66 65.69
N LYS A 12 0.99 -35.18 66.16
CA LYS A 12 -0.12 -35.97 66.76
C LYS A 12 0.20 -36.62 68.11
N LYS A 13 1.35 -36.34 68.72
CA LYS A 13 1.66 -36.74 70.10
C LYS A 13 1.28 -35.61 71.05
N GLU A 14 0.35 -35.87 71.95
CA GLU A 14 -0.06 -34.90 72.98
C GLU A 14 1.11 -34.60 73.93
N ILE A 15 1.29 -33.31 74.25
CA ILE A 15 2.28 -32.87 75.24
C ILE A 15 1.55 -32.63 76.57
N PRO A 16 1.94 -33.31 77.66
CA PRO A 16 1.11 -33.42 78.86
C PRO A 16 0.94 -32.10 79.64
N HIS A 17 1.92 -31.18 79.54
CA HIS A 17 1.94 -29.91 80.27
C HIS A 17 2.49 -28.78 79.40
N PHE A 18 1.88 -27.59 79.53
CA PHE A 18 2.42 -26.30 79.07
C PHE A 18 2.34 -25.31 80.23
N ILE A 19 2.82 -24.08 80.03
CA ILE A 19 2.67 -22.94 80.94
C ILE A 19 1.61 -22.01 80.35
N SER A 20 1.81 -21.62 79.08
CA SER A 20 0.88 -20.76 78.36
C SER A 20 0.90 -21.03 76.85
N ILE A 21 -0.24 -20.77 76.22
CA ILE A 21 -0.41 -20.74 74.77
C ILE A 21 -0.93 -19.36 74.41
N GLU A 22 -0.29 -18.72 73.44
CA GLU A 22 -0.78 -17.54 72.75
C GLU A 22 -0.87 -17.82 71.25
N LEU A 23 -2.04 -17.63 70.65
CA LEU A 23 -2.28 -17.84 69.23
C LEU A 23 -2.94 -16.60 68.63
N ASN A 24 -2.24 -15.96 67.70
CA ASN A 24 -2.67 -14.75 66.99
C ASN A 24 -3.06 -15.13 65.54
N GLN A 25 -4.32 -14.93 65.18
CA GLN A 25 -4.86 -15.25 63.87
C GLN A 25 -5.42 -13.99 63.21
N THR A 26 -5.09 -13.77 61.94
CA THR A 26 -5.51 -12.59 61.16
C THR A 26 -5.72 -13.00 59.71
N ILE A 27 -6.79 -12.50 59.07
CA ILE A 27 -7.03 -12.72 57.64
C ILE A 27 -5.88 -12.17 56.81
N ASN A 28 -5.75 -12.65 55.57
CA ASN A 28 -4.71 -12.23 54.64
C ASN A 28 -3.25 -12.43 55.10
N ASN A 29 -2.97 -13.02 56.27
CA ASN A 29 -1.61 -13.13 56.81
C ASN A 29 -1.35 -14.54 57.41
N HIS A 30 -0.09 -14.83 57.73
CA HIS A 30 0.24 -16.01 58.53
C HIS A 30 -0.23 -15.80 59.97
N HIS A 31 -0.85 -16.83 60.54
CA HIS A 31 -1.11 -16.87 61.97
C HIS A 31 0.19 -17.15 62.71
N ARG A 32 0.30 -16.69 63.95
CA ARG A 32 1.49 -16.86 64.80
C ARG A 32 1.10 -17.52 66.10
N PHE A 33 1.89 -18.48 66.56
CA PHE A 33 1.70 -19.08 67.87
C PHE A 33 2.98 -18.99 68.72
N LYS A 34 2.78 -18.97 70.03
CA LYS A 34 3.81 -19.11 71.05
C LYS A 34 3.29 -20.05 72.13
N ILE A 35 4.04 -21.10 72.43
CA ILE A 35 3.72 -22.08 73.47
C ILE A 35 4.92 -22.14 74.42
N CYS A 36 4.70 -21.78 75.68
CA CYS A 36 5.69 -21.96 76.74
C CYS A 36 5.48 -23.32 77.38
N VAL A 37 6.52 -24.15 77.42
CA VAL A 37 6.50 -25.51 77.98
C VAL A 37 7.53 -25.56 79.11
N PRO A 38 7.23 -26.17 80.27
CA PRO A 38 8.25 -26.39 81.29
C PRO A 38 9.40 -27.23 80.71
N HIS A 39 10.64 -26.83 80.97
CA HIS A 39 11.83 -27.52 80.43
C HIS A 39 11.86 -29.00 80.79
N SER A 40 11.39 -29.35 82.00
CA SER A 40 11.30 -30.73 82.50
C SER A 40 10.30 -31.64 81.76
N VAL A 41 9.46 -31.10 80.86
CA VAL A 41 8.52 -31.91 80.07
C VAL A 41 9.23 -32.77 79.03
N ILE A 42 10.38 -32.30 78.53
CA ILE A 42 11.14 -32.98 77.48
C ILE A 42 12.62 -33.13 77.82
N GLU A 43 13.18 -32.23 78.62
CA GLU A 43 14.57 -32.30 79.05
C GLU A 43 14.69 -32.81 80.48
N LYS A 44 15.88 -33.31 80.83
CA LYS A 44 16.17 -33.74 82.21
C LYS A 44 16.15 -32.52 83.15
N PRO A 45 15.58 -32.64 84.37
CA PRO A 45 15.63 -31.58 85.36
C PRO A 45 17.06 -31.06 85.59
N ARG A 46 17.23 -29.73 85.63
CA ARG A 46 18.53 -29.01 85.76
C ARG A 46 19.48 -29.11 84.57
N ALA A 47 19.07 -29.68 83.42
CA ALA A 47 19.86 -29.55 82.20
C ALA A 47 19.73 -28.13 81.60
N TYR A 48 20.77 -27.68 80.90
CA TYR A 48 20.82 -26.39 80.20
C TYR A 48 20.99 -26.62 78.70
N THR A 49 20.06 -27.39 78.13
CA THR A 49 20.07 -27.82 76.73
C THR A 49 18.64 -27.83 76.17
N ILE A 50 18.55 -27.91 74.84
CA ILE A 50 17.34 -28.14 74.05
C ILE A 50 17.51 -29.36 73.13
N GLU A 51 18.46 -30.24 73.42
CA GLU A 51 18.84 -31.39 72.58
C GLU A 51 17.69 -32.35 72.26
N ASN A 52 16.74 -32.56 73.16
CA ASN A 52 15.56 -33.37 72.87
C ASN A 52 14.48 -32.50 72.19
N ALA A 53 14.31 -31.26 72.66
CA ALA A 53 13.34 -30.34 72.09
C ALA A 53 13.64 -29.95 70.63
N GLN A 54 14.90 -29.98 70.18
CA GLN A 54 15.28 -29.63 68.81
C GLN A 54 14.60 -30.54 67.76
N GLU A 55 14.21 -31.77 68.12
CA GLU A 55 13.49 -32.69 67.23
C GLU A 55 12.08 -32.17 66.85
N TRP A 56 11.54 -31.21 67.62
CA TRP A 56 10.27 -30.56 67.34
C TRP A 56 10.38 -29.47 66.27
N LEU A 57 11.58 -29.03 65.89
CA LEU A 57 11.76 -28.00 64.88
C LEU A 57 11.27 -28.51 63.51
N GLY A 58 10.45 -27.71 62.83
CA GLY A 58 9.83 -28.06 61.56
C GLY A 58 8.63 -29.02 61.66
N LYS A 59 8.26 -29.46 62.88
CA LYS A 59 7.12 -30.37 63.10
C LYS A 59 5.79 -29.64 63.16
N VAL A 60 4.71 -30.39 62.94
CA VAL A 60 3.35 -29.84 63.00
C VAL A 60 2.92 -29.73 64.45
N VAL A 61 2.57 -28.53 64.89
CA VAL A 61 1.84 -28.32 66.14
C VAL A 61 0.34 -28.38 65.88
N HIS A 62 -0.38 -29.07 66.76
CA HIS A 62 -1.84 -29.12 66.77
C HIS A 62 -2.32 -28.57 68.11
N ILE A 63 -2.97 -27.40 68.09
CA ILE A 63 -3.58 -26.77 69.27
C ILE A 63 -5.09 -27.03 69.19
N VAL A 64 -5.66 -27.61 70.24
CA VAL A 64 -7.09 -27.92 70.37
C VAL A 64 -7.68 -27.01 71.44
N LEU A 65 -8.40 -25.96 71.01
CA LEU A 65 -9.07 -25.03 71.92
C LEU A 65 -10.46 -25.56 72.34
N GLU A 66 -11.16 -26.20 71.40
CA GLU A 66 -12.49 -26.80 71.54
C GLU A 66 -12.70 -27.83 70.41
N ASN A 67 -13.71 -28.71 70.47
CA ASN A 67 -13.90 -29.78 69.49
C ASN A 67 -13.87 -29.32 68.01
N ASN A 68 -14.40 -28.12 67.73
CA ASN A 68 -14.47 -27.53 66.39
C ASN A 68 -13.56 -26.29 66.22
N ASN A 69 -12.64 -26.04 67.16
CA ASN A 69 -11.67 -24.96 67.12
C ASN A 69 -10.25 -25.52 67.24
N ASN A 70 -9.73 -25.93 66.08
CA ASN A 70 -8.41 -26.52 65.93
C ASN A 70 -7.48 -25.57 65.18
N PHE A 71 -6.21 -25.58 65.56
CA PHE A 71 -5.16 -24.88 64.84
C PHE A 71 -3.99 -25.81 64.52
N LEU A 72 -3.58 -25.80 63.25
CA LEU A 72 -2.41 -26.50 62.74
C LEU A 72 -1.33 -25.49 62.33
N GLY A 73 -0.18 -25.59 62.98
CA GLY A 73 0.98 -24.74 62.71
C GLY A 73 2.25 -25.56 62.46
N ILE A 74 3.32 -24.87 62.07
CA ILE A 74 4.67 -25.43 61.95
C ILE A 74 5.57 -24.69 62.94
N ILE A 75 6.33 -25.44 63.74
CA ILE A 75 7.31 -24.89 64.68
C ILE A 75 8.52 -24.42 63.88
N THR A 76 8.81 -23.11 63.89
CA THR A 76 9.95 -22.53 63.16
C THR A 76 11.04 -22.01 64.09
N ASN A 77 10.77 -21.92 65.39
CA ASN A 77 11.72 -21.48 66.40
C ASN A 77 11.51 -22.21 67.72
N ILE A 78 12.62 -22.61 68.35
CA ILE A 78 12.67 -23.22 69.66
C ILE A 78 13.69 -22.45 70.49
N GLN A 79 13.27 -21.95 71.64
CA GLN A 79 14.09 -21.12 72.51
C GLN A 79 14.11 -21.70 73.93
N PHE A 80 15.31 -21.82 74.50
CA PHE A 80 15.48 -21.97 75.94
C PHE A 80 15.38 -20.59 76.60
N ALA A 81 14.51 -20.44 77.59
CA ALA A 81 14.40 -19.21 78.36
C ALA A 81 14.54 -19.49 79.86
N GLN A 82 15.32 -18.63 80.52
CA GLN A 82 15.56 -18.64 81.95
C GLN A 82 15.40 -17.19 82.43
N GLU A 83 14.49 -16.97 83.37
CA GLU A 83 14.23 -15.65 83.95
C GLU A 83 14.76 -15.61 85.39
N GLN A 84 15.31 -14.45 85.80
CA GLN A 84 16.13 -14.32 87.01
C GLN A 84 15.35 -14.50 88.33
N ASP A 85 14.01 -14.57 88.27
CA ASP A 85 13.11 -14.69 89.44
C ASP A 85 12.01 -15.77 89.29
N HIS A 86 12.05 -16.62 88.25
CA HIS A 86 11.09 -17.71 88.06
C HIS A 86 11.67 -19.09 88.40
N VAL A 87 10.90 -19.88 89.16
CA VAL A 87 11.25 -21.27 89.49
C VAL A 87 10.94 -22.17 88.29
N GLY A 88 11.87 -22.21 87.34
CA GLY A 88 11.82 -23.17 86.23
C GLY A 88 12.45 -22.66 84.94
N ASN A 89 13.33 -23.48 84.35
CA ASN A 89 13.71 -23.32 82.95
C ASN A 89 12.46 -23.58 82.08
N GLN A 90 12.30 -22.86 80.98
CA GLN A 90 11.20 -23.08 80.04
C GLN A 90 11.71 -23.20 78.60
N ILE A 91 10.95 -23.94 77.79
CA ILE A 91 11.13 -24.05 76.34
C ILE A 91 9.99 -23.30 75.68
N ILE A 92 10.33 -22.30 74.87
CA ILE A 92 9.38 -21.52 74.11
C ILE A 92 9.38 -22.05 72.67
N LEU A 93 8.25 -22.60 72.26
CA LEU A 93 7.98 -23.00 70.89
C LEU A 93 7.25 -21.85 70.20
N SER A 94 7.76 -21.39 69.08
CA SER A 94 7.07 -20.39 68.27
C SER A 94 7.11 -20.75 66.80
N GLY A 95 6.11 -20.28 66.08
CA GLY A 95 5.97 -20.61 64.68
C GLY A 95 4.73 -19.99 64.05
N PHE A 96 4.35 -20.54 62.91
CA PHE A 96 3.32 -19.98 62.04
C PHE A 96 2.26 -21.01 61.68
N SER A 97 1.12 -20.56 61.15
CA SER A 97 0.17 -21.45 60.45
C SER A 97 0.86 -22.23 59.34
N LYS A 98 0.27 -23.36 58.92
CA LYS A 98 0.78 -24.17 57.80
C LYS A 98 0.96 -23.42 56.47
N THR A 99 0.36 -22.24 56.32
CA THR A 99 0.62 -21.34 55.19
C THR A 99 2.09 -20.92 55.09
N ILE A 100 2.90 -21.04 56.15
CA ILE A 100 4.35 -20.78 56.12
C ILE A 100 5.12 -21.69 55.14
N LEU A 101 4.55 -22.84 54.76
CA LEU A 101 5.13 -23.71 53.73
C LEU A 101 5.20 -23.02 52.35
N LEU A 102 4.42 -21.96 52.15
CA LEU A 102 4.40 -21.13 50.94
C LEU A 102 5.49 -20.03 50.95
N GLU A 103 6.26 -19.91 52.04
CA GLU A 103 7.40 -18.98 52.17
C GLU A 103 8.74 -19.65 51.82
N SER A 104 8.74 -20.47 50.77
CA SER A 104 9.92 -21.22 50.30
C SER A 104 10.97 -20.37 49.55
N GLY A 105 10.84 -19.05 49.60
CA GLY A 105 11.67 -18.08 48.86
C GLY A 105 10.94 -17.47 47.67
N LYS A 106 11.52 -16.38 47.13
CA LYS A 106 10.96 -15.63 45.99
C LYS A 106 11.11 -16.42 44.69
N LYS A 107 10.06 -16.41 43.86
CA LYS A 107 9.98 -17.17 42.61
C LYS A 107 9.64 -16.28 41.43
N MET A 108 9.94 -16.80 40.24
CA MET A 108 9.49 -16.25 38.96
C MET A 108 8.76 -17.33 38.18
N HIS A 109 7.54 -17.02 37.76
CA HIS A 109 6.72 -17.91 36.97
C HIS A 109 5.70 -17.11 36.16
N SER A 110 5.15 -17.73 35.11
CA SER A 110 4.11 -17.12 34.28
C SER A 110 3.10 -18.15 33.86
N TRP A 111 1.86 -17.73 33.77
CA TRP A 111 0.77 -18.49 33.23
C TRP A 111 0.16 -17.75 32.04
N GLU A 112 -0.19 -18.50 31.01
CA GLU A 112 -0.87 -18.02 29.82
C GLU A 112 -2.22 -18.73 29.71
N ASP A 113 -3.27 -17.98 29.40
CA ASP A 113 -4.64 -18.48 29.18
C ASP A 113 -5.14 -19.45 30.27
N THR A 114 -5.12 -19.02 31.53
CA THR A 114 -5.50 -19.85 32.70
C THR A 114 -6.48 -19.14 33.64
N THR A 115 -7.03 -19.83 34.63
CA THR A 115 -7.94 -19.25 35.64
C THR A 115 -7.23 -18.98 36.97
N LEU A 116 -7.77 -18.08 37.80
CA LEU A 116 -7.27 -17.85 39.17
C LEU A 116 -7.26 -19.13 40.02
N GLN A 117 -8.29 -19.97 39.86
CA GLN A 117 -8.41 -21.21 40.58
C GLN A 117 -7.23 -22.13 40.27
N ASP A 118 -6.95 -22.35 38.98
CA ASP A 118 -5.89 -23.27 38.54
C ASP A 118 -4.51 -22.75 38.97
N MET A 119 -4.25 -21.45 38.87
CA MET A 119 -3.00 -20.83 39.31
C MET A 119 -2.74 -21.04 40.81
N VAL A 120 -3.72 -20.71 41.66
CA VAL A 120 -3.54 -20.84 43.12
C VAL A 120 -3.43 -22.30 43.54
N GLN A 121 -4.19 -23.21 42.91
CA GLN A 121 -4.09 -24.65 43.15
C GLN A 121 -2.71 -25.20 42.77
N GLU A 122 -2.17 -24.81 41.61
CA GLU A 122 -0.84 -25.23 41.17
C GLU A 122 0.26 -24.74 42.14
N VAL A 123 0.19 -23.48 42.56
CA VAL A 123 1.15 -22.87 43.50
C VAL A 123 1.14 -23.62 44.83
N ILE A 124 -0.04 -23.86 45.41
CA ILE A 124 -0.16 -24.59 46.68
C ILE A 124 0.31 -26.04 46.52
N LYS A 125 -0.11 -26.73 45.45
CA LYS A 125 0.28 -28.13 45.19
C LYS A 125 1.79 -28.26 45.07
N THR A 126 2.45 -27.33 44.41
CA THR A 126 3.91 -27.35 44.19
C THR A 126 4.69 -27.03 45.46
N ALA A 127 4.22 -26.07 46.25
CA ALA A 127 4.96 -25.57 47.41
C ALA A 127 4.70 -26.39 48.69
N ALA A 128 3.44 -26.76 48.95
CA ALA A 128 3.03 -27.40 50.21
C ALA A 128 2.40 -28.79 50.01
N GLY A 129 1.99 -29.15 48.79
CA GLY A 129 1.34 -30.43 48.49
C GLY A 129 0.15 -30.71 49.41
N GLU A 130 0.04 -31.94 49.91
CA GLU A 130 -1.05 -32.35 50.82
C GLU A 130 -0.88 -31.82 52.25
N GLN A 131 0.28 -31.23 52.59
CA GLN A 131 0.53 -30.73 53.94
C GLN A 131 -0.34 -29.52 54.29
N LEU A 132 -0.72 -28.72 53.28
CA LEU A 132 -1.63 -27.59 53.39
C LEU A 132 -2.97 -27.90 52.71
N GLN A 133 -3.95 -28.26 53.54
CA GLN A 133 -5.32 -28.41 53.08
C GLN A 133 -5.87 -27.05 52.64
N ASN A 134 -6.66 -27.04 51.58
CA ASN A 134 -7.12 -25.80 50.95
C ASN A 134 -8.49 -25.96 50.27
N ASN A 135 -9.17 -24.84 50.05
CA ASN A 135 -10.40 -24.72 49.29
C ASN A 135 -10.33 -23.46 48.41
N ILE A 136 -10.07 -23.68 47.13
CA ILE A 136 -9.81 -22.61 46.15
C ILE A 136 -11.04 -22.50 45.24
N GLN A 137 -11.87 -21.49 45.50
CA GLN A 137 -13.13 -21.20 44.79
C GLN A 137 -13.28 -19.67 44.60
N PRO A 138 -12.40 -19.02 43.81
CA PRO A 138 -12.51 -17.59 43.54
C PRO A 138 -13.83 -17.25 42.84
N GLU A 139 -14.32 -16.03 43.06
CA GLU A 139 -15.49 -15.51 42.36
C GLU A 139 -15.18 -15.24 40.88
N ASN A 140 -13.97 -14.77 40.57
CA ASN A 140 -13.53 -14.58 39.20
C ASN A 140 -13.13 -15.91 38.54
N THR A 141 -13.96 -16.36 37.60
CA THR A 141 -13.78 -17.59 36.82
C THR A 141 -13.28 -17.34 35.40
N THR A 142 -13.02 -16.08 35.03
CA THR A 142 -12.54 -15.73 33.68
C THR A 142 -11.15 -16.29 33.41
N ARG A 143 -10.88 -16.66 32.15
CA ARG A 143 -9.52 -16.96 31.70
C ARG A 143 -8.72 -15.67 31.56
N ILE A 144 -7.51 -15.69 32.08
CA ILE A 144 -6.58 -14.58 32.13
C ILE A 144 -5.50 -14.84 31.07
N GLU A 145 -5.36 -13.91 30.13
CA GLU A 145 -4.43 -14.04 28.99
C GLU A 145 -2.99 -14.23 29.46
N TYR A 146 -2.55 -13.44 30.44
CA TYR A 146 -1.20 -13.54 30.98
C TYR A 146 -1.13 -13.05 32.43
N GLN A 147 -0.53 -13.87 33.30
CA GLN A 147 -0.31 -13.56 34.71
C GLN A 147 1.07 -14.05 35.13
N THR A 148 1.76 -13.27 35.96
CA THR A 148 3.14 -13.56 36.39
C THR A 148 3.25 -13.56 37.90
N GLN A 149 4.07 -14.45 38.46
CA GLN A 149 4.65 -14.34 39.80
C GLN A 149 6.05 -13.76 39.59
N HIS A 150 6.33 -12.58 40.16
CA HIS A 150 7.58 -11.87 39.86
C HIS A 150 8.31 -11.43 41.14
N LEU A 151 9.32 -12.20 41.54
CA LEU A 151 10.12 -11.96 42.75
C LEU A 151 9.27 -11.92 44.03
N GLU A 152 8.26 -12.78 44.06
CA GLU A 152 7.31 -12.96 45.16
C GLU A 152 7.42 -14.38 45.69
N THR A 153 7.22 -14.58 46.99
CA THR A 153 6.99 -15.94 47.53
C THR A 153 5.62 -16.45 47.08
N ASP A 154 5.33 -17.73 47.28
CA ASP A 154 4.04 -18.31 46.87
C ASP A 154 2.88 -17.69 47.66
N PHE A 155 3.10 -17.40 48.94
CA PHE A 155 2.10 -16.74 49.75
C PHE A 155 1.88 -15.29 49.33
N GLN A 156 2.97 -14.54 49.11
CA GLN A 156 2.89 -13.16 48.59
C GLN A 156 2.16 -13.08 47.25
N TYR A 157 2.40 -14.05 46.36
CA TYR A 157 1.68 -14.17 45.10
C TYR A 157 0.18 -14.33 45.31
N ILE A 158 -0.23 -15.24 46.22
CA ILE A 158 -1.64 -15.46 46.55
C ILE A 158 -2.26 -14.22 47.23
N GLN A 159 -1.55 -13.57 48.16
CA GLN A 159 -1.96 -12.30 48.76
C GLN A 159 -2.18 -11.22 47.71
N ARG A 160 -1.25 -11.11 46.75
CA ARG A 160 -1.42 -10.16 45.66
C ARG A 160 -2.59 -10.50 44.77
N LEU A 161 -2.80 -11.76 44.40
CA LEU A 161 -3.97 -12.14 43.59
C LEU A 161 -5.27 -11.80 44.33
N ALA A 162 -5.32 -12.05 45.64
CA ALA A 162 -6.45 -11.64 46.48
C ALA A 162 -6.64 -10.12 46.46
N LYS A 163 -5.57 -9.32 46.52
CA LYS A 163 -5.62 -7.86 46.39
C LYS A 163 -6.01 -7.38 44.98
N GLN A 164 -5.49 -8.02 43.93
CA GLN A 164 -5.65 -7.63 42.53
C GLN A 164 -7.08 -7.86 42.03
N TYR A 165 -7.70 -8.96 42.49
CA TYR A 165 -9.05 -9.38 42.09
C TYR A 165 -10.10 -9.22 43.21
N ASN A 166 -9.70 -8.70 44.38
CA ASN A 166 -10.51 -8.61 45.59
C ASN A 166 -11.19 -9.94 45.92
N GLU A 167 -10.39 -11.01 46.01
CA GLU A 167 -10.82 -12.34 46.44
C GLU A 167 -10.60 -12.51 47.94
N TRP A 168 -11.37 -13.38 48.58
CA TRP A 168 -11.20 -13.69 50.00
C TRP A 168 -9.92 -14.50 50.21
N LEU A 169 -9.13 -14.16 51.22
CA LEU A 169 -7.96 -14.95 51.63
C LEU A 169 -8.00 -15.18 53.15
N LEU A 170 -8.31 -16.40 53.55
CA LEU A 170 -8.53 -16.78 54.94
C LEU A 170 -7.91 -18.15 55.22
N TYR A 171 -7.09 -18.27 56.26
CA TYR A 171 -6.77 -19.57 56.85
C TYR A 171 -7.68 -19.75 58.06
N ASP A 172 -8.46 -20.83 58.15
CA ASP A 172 -9.41 -21.02 59.27
C ASP A 172 -8.77 -21.68 60.51
N GLY A 173 -7.48 -22.01 60.43
CA GLY A 173 -6.75 -22.80 61.43
C GLY A 173 -6.35 -24.18 60.92
N GLU A 174 -7.04 -24.71 59.90
CA GLU A 174 -6.75 -26.02 59.30
C GLU A 174 -6.59 -25.94 57.78
N LYS A 175 -7.46 -25.18 57.10
CA LYS A 175 -7.57 -25.05 55.64
C LYS A 175 -7.36 -23.60 55.18
N LEU A 176 -6.68 -23.45 54.06
CA LEU A 176 -6.54 -22.16 53.35
C LEU A 176 -7.68 -21.98 52.34
N PHE A 177 -8.40 -20.87 52.43
CA PHE A 177 -9.46 -20.46 51.52
C PHE A 177 -8.99 -19.33 50.61
N PHE A 178 -9.23 -19.50 49.31
CA PHE A 178 -9.10 -18.44 48.32
C PHE A 178 -10.45 -18.31 47.58
N GLY A 179 -11.17 -17.22 47.81
CA GLY A 179 -12.58 -17.04 47.45
C GLY A 179 -13.54 -17.29 48.62
N LYS A 180 -14.76 -16.74 48.52
CA LYS A 180 -15.74 -16.79 49.62
C LYS A 180 -16.27 -18.23 49.81
N PRO A 181 -16.23 -18.82 51.01
CA PRO A 181 -16.74 -20.17 51.24
C PRO A 181 -18.23 -20.30 50.87
N LYS A 182 -18.60 -21.32 50.08
CA LYS A 182 -20.00 -21.54 49.63
C LYS A 182 -20.98 -21.89 50.75
N LYS A 183 -20.50 -22.58 51.79
CA LYS A 183 -21.29 -22.91 52.99
C LYS A 183 -20.78 -22.06 54.14
N GLN A 184 -21.60 -21.11 54.58
CA GLN A 184 -21.32 -20.31 55.76
C GLN A 184 -21.68 -21.13 57.00
N GLU A 185 -20.84 -21.11 58.04
CA GLU A 185 -21.16 -21.73 59.32
C GLU A 185 -22.34 -20.98 59.99
N GLU A 186 -23.13 -21.70 60.81
CA GLU A 186 -24.20 -21.06 61.58
C GLU A 186 -23.63 -20.02 62.55
N ALA A 187 -24.36 -18.92 62.73
CA ALA A 187 -23.91 -17.85 63.62
C ALA A 187 -23.83 -18.34 65.07
N ILE A 188 -22.71 -18.06 65.73
CA ILE A 188 -22.55 -18.31 67.17
C ILE A 188 -23.22 -17.16 67.92
N ASN A 189 -24.28 -17.45 68.68
CA ASN A 189 -24.99 -16.45 69.47
C ASN A 189 -24.20 -16.10 70.73
N LEU A 190 -23.95 -14.81 70.93
CA LEU A 190 -23.21 -14.26 72.07
C LEU A 190 -24.04 -13.15 72.72
N THR A 191 -24.14 -13.16 74.04
CA THR A 191 -24.78 -12.08 74.79
C THR A 191 -23.74 -11.22 75.51
N TYR A 192 -23.79 -9.89 75.31
CA TYR A 192 -22.95 -8.94 76.05
C TYR A 192 -23.27 -9.01 77.56
N SER A 193 -22.24 -8.91 78.40
CA SER A 193 -22.27 -9.13 79.86
C SER A 193 -22.49 -10.59 80.32
N LYS A 194 -22.62 -11.55 79.39
CA LYS A 194 -22.63 -12.99 79.68
C LYS A 194 -21.46 -13.71 79.02
N ASP A 195 -21.40 -13.64 77.69
CA ASP A 195 -20.39 -14.31 76.87
C ASP A 195 -19.26 -13.35 76.46
N ILE A 196 -19.59 -12.05 76.33
CA ILE A 196 -18.65 -10.96 76.01
C ILE A 196 -18.54 -10.02 77.21
N HIS A 197 -17.33 -9.67 77.63
CA HIS A 197 -17.09 -8.80 78.79
C HIS A 197 -16.48 -7.43 78.44
N ASN A 198 -15.98 -7.25 77.22
CA ASN A 198 -15.59 -5.96 76.65
C ASN A 198 -16.10 -5.92 75.22
N LEU A 199 -16.81 -4.85 74.83
CA LEU A 199 -17.35 -4.65 73.49
C LEU A 199 -17.16 -3.19 73.10
N ASN A 200 -16.40 -2.94 72.03
CA ASN A 200 -16.25 -1.63 71.42
C ASN A 200 -16.79 -1.70 70.00
N ILE A 201 -17.71 -0.78 69.66
CA ILE A 201 -18.28 -0.64 68.32
C ILE A 201 -17.66 0.60 67.69
N SER A 202 -17.17 0.49 66.45
CA SER A 202 -16.42 1.55 65.79
C SER A 202 -16.90 1.79 64.36
N ILE A 203 -16.88 3.06 63.97
CA ILE A 203 -17.02 3.51 62.59
C ILE A 203 -15.88 4.48 62.26
N GLN A 204 -15.47 4.50 60.99
CA GLN A 204 -14.41 5.39 60.53
C GLN A 204 -14.67 5.85 59.09
N ALA A 205 -14.30 7.11 58.81
CA ALA A 205 -14.29 7.63 57.45
C ALA A 205 -12.96 7.25 56.77
N ILE A 206 -13.02 6.61 55.60
CA ILE A 206 -11.85 6.14 54.84
C ILE A 206 -12.02 6.45 53.35
N PRO A 207 -10.93 6.66 52.57
CA PRO A 207 -11.06 6.95 51.15
C PRO A 207 -11.83 5.86 50.42
N ASN A 208 -12.90 6.22 49.70
CA ASN A 208 -13.81 5.27 49.05
C ASN A 208 -14.18 5.64 47.61
N GLN A 209 -13.59 6.71 47.07
CA GLN A 209 -13.78 7.14 45.69
C GLN A 209 -12.51 6.83 44.88
N PHE A 210 -12.66 6.01 43.85
CA PHE A 210 -11.55 5.61 42.97
C PHE A 210 -11.95 5.77 41.51
N SER A 211 -11.03 6.24 40.69
CA SER A 211 -11.13 6.24 39.24
C SER A 211 -9.88 5.61 38.64
N ALA A 212 -10.04 4.97 37.49
CA ALA A 212 -8.93 4.35 36.81
C ALA A 212 -9.10 4.36 35.30
N PHE A 213 -8.00 4.13 34.58
CA PHE A 213 -8.00 3.95 33.13
C PHE A 213 -7.35 2.63 32.71
N THR A 214 -7.78 2.10 31.57
CA THR A 214 -7.10 1.02 30.86
C THR A 214 -7.06 1.33 29.37
N TYR A 215 -6.04 0.84 28.68
CA TYR A 215 -5.88 1.03 27.24
C TYR A 215 -5.91 -0.33 26.55
N ASN A 216 -6.81 -0.48 25.58
CA ASN A 216 -6.89 -1.66 24.72
C ASN A 216 -6.12 -1.41 23.43
N GLU A 217 -4.92 -1.99 23.35
CA GLU A 217 -4.07 -1.91 22.16
C GLU A 217 -4.64 -2.57 20.90
N ASN A 218 -5.59 -3.51 21.01
CA ASN A 218 -6.17 -4.16 19.83
C ASN A 218 -7.22 -3.28 19.14
N THR A 219 -7.91 -2.42 19.89
CA THR A 219 -8.96 -1.52 19.38
C THR A 219 -8.55 -0.05 19.37
N ASN A 220 -7.37 0.26 19.91
CA ASN A 220 -6.87 1.64 20.12
C ASN A 220 -7.83 2.50 20.96
N ASN A 221 -8.46 1.91 21.98
CA ASN A 221 -9.40 2.61 22.84
C ASN A 221 -8.84 2.83 24.25
N LEU A 222 -9.01 4.05 24.74
CA LEU A 222 -8.81 4.41 26.15
C LEU A 222 -10.15 4.32 26.87
N TYR A 223 -10.17 3.53 27.93
CA TYR A 223 -11.33 3.26 28.75
C TYR A 223 -11.09 3.85 30.14
N GLN A 224 -12.09 4.55 30.69
CA GLN A 224 -12.02 5.18 32.00
C GLN A 224 -13.27 4.86 32.79
N ALA A 225 -13.10 4.52 34.06
CA ALA A 225 -14.20 4.22 34.97
C ALA A 225 -13.97 4.89 36.32
N LYS A 226 -15.06 5.06 37.08
CA LYS A 226 -15.04 5.49 38.47
C LYS A 226 -15.94 4.58 39.31
N THR A 227 -15.67 4.52 40.60
CA THR A 227 -16.55 3.85 41.57
C THR A 227 -17.95 4.44 41.53
N GLN A 228 -18.94 3.60 41.85
CA GLN A 228 -20.33 4.02 41.96
C GLN A 228 -20.63 4.49 43.39
N ASP A 229 -21.69 5.29 43.54
CA ASP A 229 -22.08 5.89 44.82
C ASP A 229 -22.88 4.90 45.71
N LYS A 230 -22.77 3.58 45.45
CA LYS A 230 -23.50 2.54 46.19
C LYS A 230 -22.74 1.23 46.23
N ILE A 231 -22.61 0.69 47.45
CA ILE A 231 -22.06 -0.64 47.71
C ILE A 231 -23.06 -1.50 48.47
N GLU A 232 -22.95 -2.82 48.34
CA GLU A 232 -23.84 -3.79 48.97
C GLU A 232 -23.22 -4.41 50.23
N GLY A 233 -24.06 -4.86 51.17
CA GLY A 233 -23.63 -5.69 52.30
C GLY A 233 -23.19 -4.91 53.56
N LEU A 234 -23.23 -3.58 53.54
CA LEU A 234 -22.98 -2.78 54.74
C LEU A 234 -24.24 -2.62 55.61
N PRO A 235 -24.11 -2.73 56.95
CA PRO A 235 -25.19 -2.41 57.88
C PRO A 235 -25.37 -0.88 57.98
N LYS A 236 -26.37 -0.43 58.75
CA LYS A 236 -26.69 1.01 58.94
C LYS A 236 -25.44 1.86 59.25
N LEU A 237 -24.66 1.48 60.26
CA LEU A 237 -23.44 2.19 60.66
C LEU A 237 -22.37 2.21 59.54
N GLY A 238 -22.27 1.13 58.75
CA GLY A 238 -21.39 1.08 57.59
C GLY A 238 -21.83 2.02 56.47
N ASN A 239 -23.13 2.12 56.20
CA ASN A 239 -23.67 3.06 55.20
C ASN A 239 -23.46 4.53 55.63
N GLU A 240 -23.66 4.84 56.92
CA GLU A 240 -23.34 6.17 57.45
C GLU A 240 -21.85 6.51 57.31
N ALA A 241 -20.96 5.54 57.57
CA ALA A 241 -19.52 5.70 57.37
C ALA A 241 -19.16 5.86 55.88
N PHE A 242 -19.87 5.17 54.97
CA PHE A 242 -19.71 5.34 53.52
C PHE A 242 -20.07 6.75 53.07
N GLU A 243 -21.25 7.25 53.45
CA GLU A 243 -21.68 8.62 53.09
C GLU A 243 -20.77 9.70 53.69
N ALA A 244 -20.31 9.50 54.94
CA ALA A 244 -19.34 10.39 55.57
C ALA A 244 -17.98 10.38 54.84
N SER A 245 -17.55 9.19 54.39
CA SER A 245 -16.31 9.02 53.61
C SER A 245 -16.38 9.72 52.26
N GLU A 246 -17.50 9.62 51.54
CA GLU A 246 -17.69 10.30 50.24
C GLU A 246 -17.62 11.82 50.39
N LYS A 247 -18.20 12.35 51.48
CA LYS A 247 -18.17 13.79 51.79
C LYS A 247 -16.78 14.27 52.18
N LEU A 248 -16.05 13.47 52.98
CA LEU A 248 -14.72 13.83 53.47
C LEU A 248 -13.65 13.70 52.38
N TYR A 249 -13.70 12.63 51.59
CA TYR A 249 -12.76 12.31 50.52
C TYR A 249 -13.42 12.52 49.15
N SER A 250 -13.79 13.76 48.87
CA SER A 250 -14.55 14.17 47.68
C SER A 250 -13.78 14.12 46.35
N THR A 251 -12.48 13.81 46.39
CA THR A 251 -11.65 13.69 45.19
C THR A 251 -11.28 12.23 44.96
N PRO A 252 -11.74 11.61 43.86
CA PRO A 252 -11.38 10.24 43.56
C PRO A 252 -9.89 10.12 43.25
N SER A 253 -9.22 9.10 43.78
CA SER A 253 -7.85 8.81 43.35
C SER A 253 -7.85 8.29 41.91
N PHE A 254 -6.90 8.69 41.07
CA PHE A 254 -6.80 8.26 39.67
C PHE A 254 -5.55 7.40 39.42
N GLU A 255 -5.73 6.15 38.99
CA GLU A 255 -4.63 5.21 38.70
C GLU A 255 -4.84 4.42 37.39
N TYR A 256 -3.86 3.61 36.99
CA TYR A 256 -4.07 2.63 35.92
C TYR A 256 -4.76 1.38 36.48
N GLY A 257 -5.56 0.69 35.66
CA GLY A 257 -6.27 -0.51 36.08
C GLY A 257 -5.33 -1.62 36.59
N ARG A 258 -5.62 -2.15 37.78
CA ARG A 258 -4.85 -3.23 38.44
C ARG A 258 -4.88 -4.56 37.67
N ILE A 259 -5.91 -4.77 36.85
CA ILE A 259 -6.05 -5.94 35.99
C ILE A 259 -5.77 -5.50 34.56
N ALA A 260 -4.98 -6.27 33.83
CA ALA A 260 -4.77 -6.09 32.39
C ALA A 260 -6.05 -6.49 31.65
N THR A 261 -7.00 -5.55 31.56
CA THR A 261 -8.27 -5.71 30.83
C THR A 261 -8.34 -4.72 29.67
N GLY A 262 -8.96 -5.15 28.56
CA GLY A 262 -9.18 -4.32 27.38
C GLY A 262 -10.60 -3.76 27.25
N TYR A 263 -11.45 -3.84 28.27
CA TYR A 263 -12.88 -3.52 28.16
C TYR A 263 -13.42 -2.82 29.42
N ASP A 264 -14.34 -1.87 29.22
CA ASP A 264 -14.93 -1.03 30.28
C ASP A 264 -15.52 -1.81 31.45
N MET A 265 -16.37 -2.81 31.16
CA MET A 265 -17.13 -3.54 32.17
C MET A 265 -16.24 -4.24 33.22
N ALA A 266 -15.07 -4.73 32.80
CA ALA A 266 -14.14 -5.39 33.71
C ALA A 266 -13.42 -4.40 34.62
N LEU A 267 -13.15 -3.17 34.12
CA LEU A 267 -12.56 -2.09 34.91
C LEU A 267 -13.55 -1.57 35.96
N GLU A 268 -14.80 -1.31 35.56
CA GLU A 268 -15.88 -0.91 36.47
C GLU A 268 -16.11 -1.95 37.59
N THR A 269 -16.17 -3.22 37.21
CA THR A 269 -16.34 -4.32 38.17
C THR A 269 -15.17 -4.38 39.16
N SER A 270 -13.93 -4.19 38.69
CA SER A 270 -12.74 -4.16 39.56
C SER A 270 -12.78 -2.99 40.55
N LEU A 271 -13.16 -1.79 40.09
CA LEU A 271 -13.29 -0.61 40.97
C LEU A 271 -14.39 -0.80 42.02
N LYS A 272 -15.55 -1.35 41.64
CA LYS A 272 -16.63 -1.68 42.59
C LYS A 272 -16.15 -2.65 43.67
N LYS A 273 -15.48 -3.75 43.27
CA LYS A 273 -14.96 -4.76 44.22
C LYS A 273 -13.91 -4.18 45.16
N ARG A 274 -13.05 -3.28 44.67
CA ARG A 274 -12.10 -2.55 45.52
C ARG A 274 -12.80 -1.65 46.53
N GLN A 275 -13.82 -0.90 46.09
CA GLN A 275 -14.61 -0.04 46.97
C GLN A 275 -15.28 -0.86 48.09
N GLU A 276 -15.89 -1.99 47.74
CA GLU A 276 -16.48 -2.94 48.71
C GLU A 276 -15.44 -3.49 49.69
N SER A 277 -14.23 -3.81 49.21
CA SER A 277 -13.14 -4.36 50.02
C SER A 277 -12.59 -3.34 51.03
N ILE A 278 -12.39 -2.09 50.61
CA ILE A 278 -11.91 -1.02 51.49
C ILE A 278 -12.99 -0.67 52.52
N MET A 279 -14.24 -0.55 52.08
CA MET A 279 -15.37 -0.20 52.95
C MET A 279 -15.79 -1.29 53.93
N ALA A 280 -15.29 -2.53 53.77
CA ALA A 280 -15.54 -3.62 54.70
C ALA A 280 -15.04 -3.32 56.13
N ASP A 281 -13.98 -2.50 56.27
CA ASP A 281 -13.42 -2.11 57.58
C ASP A 281 -13.93 -0.74 58.07
N ALA A 282 -14.86 -0.11 57.35
CA ALA A 282 -15.41 1.20 57.75
C ALA A 282 -16.31 1.12 59.00
N ASN A 283 -16.86 -0.07 59.27
CA ASN A 283 -17.55 -0.40 60.51
C ASN A 283 -16.98 -1.73 61.03
N TYR A 284 -16.59 -1.77 62.30
CA TYR A 284 -16.07 -2.98 62.93
C TYR A 284 -16.35 -2.96 64.43
N ILE A 285 -16.17 -4.11 65.07
CA ILE A 285 -16.17 -4.24 66.53
C ILE A 285 -14.85 -4.83 67.01
N THR A 286 -14.48 -4.52 68.24
CA THR A 286 -13.51 -5.30 69.01
C THR A 286 -14.14 -5.79 70.29
N ALA A 287 -13.90 -7.05 70.64
CA ALA A 287 -14.51 -7.64 71.82
C ALA A 287 -13.62 -8.67 72.48
N SER A 288 -13.87 -8.92 73.76
CA SER A 288 -13.16 -9.94 74.56
C SER A 288 -14.15 -10.93 75.15
N SER A 289 -13.81 -12.22 75.08
CA SER A 289 -14.67 -13.34 75.49
C SER A 289 -13.86 -14.44 76.18
N HIS A 290 -14.56 -15.31 76.92
CA HIS A 290 -14.02 -16.58 77.43
C HIS A 290 -14.57 -17.79 76.63
N ASN A 291 -15.29 -17.55 75.53
CA ASN A 291 -15.85 -18.61 74.69
C ASN A 291 -14.76 -19.18 73.75
N ASN A 292 -14.38 -20.45 73.98
CA ASN A 292 -13.34 -21.17 73.23
C ASN A 292 -13.83 -21.75 71.88
N GLN A 293 -15.11 -21.61 71.54
CA GLN A 293 -15.66 -21.97 70.23
C GLN A 293 -15.37 -20.94 69.14
N LEU A 294 -15.06 -19.69 69.53
CA LEU A 294 -14.80 -18.61 68.58
C LEU A 294 -13.49 -18.87 67.84
N LYS A 295 -13.51 -18.81 66.50
CA LYS A 295 -12.32 -18.92 65.66
C LYS A 295 -12.33 -17.82 64.60
N ILE A 296 -11.20 -17.64 63.92
CA ILE A 296 -11.13 -16.75 62.76
C ILE A 296 -12.09 -17.23 61.66
N GLY A 297 -12.81 -16.30 61.05
CA GLY A 297 -13.83 -16.57 60.03
C GLY A 297 -15.21 -16.97 60.58
N SER A 298 -15.37 -17.17 61.90
CA SER A 298 -16.67 -17.44 62.51
C SER A 298 -17.63 -16.27 62.30
N ILE A 299 -18.89 -16.60 62.00
CA ILE A 299 -19.99 -15.64 62.08
C ILE A 299 -20.51 -15.65 63.52
N ILE A 300 -20.63 -14.47 64.12
CA ILE A 300 -21.17 -14.26 65.46
C ILE A 300 -22.39 -13.36 65.38
N HIS A 301 -23.39 -13.65 66.21
CA HIS A 301 -24.56 -12.80 66.40
C HIS A 301 -24.51 -12.28 67.84
N ILE A 302 -24.49 -10.96 68.01
CA ILE A 302 -24.34 -10.33 69.31
C ILE A 302 -25.65 -9.69 69.74
N ASP A 303 -26.11 -10.07 70.92
CA ASP A 303 -27.24 -9.48 71.62
C ASP A 303 -26.78 -8.70 72.86
N ALA A 304 -27.42 -7.58 73.15
CA ALA A 304 -27.24 -6.83 74.39
C ALA A 304 -28.57 -6.67 75.12
N LEU A 305 -28.52 -6.53 76.45
CA LEU A 305 -29.70 -6.21 77.25
C LEU A 305 -29.83 -4.69 77.35
N GLN A 306 -30.96 -4.16 76.90
CA GLN A 306 -31.32 -2.74 76.97
C GLN A 306 -32.53 -2.56 77.90
N VAL A 307 -32.59 -1.43 78.62
CA VAL A 307 -33.76 -1.04 79.40
C VAL A 307 -34.78 -0.37 78.48
N LYS A 308 -36.04 -0.84 78.50
CA LYS A 308 -37.14 -0.35 77.65
C LYS A 308 -37.46 1.14 77.83
N ASN A 309 -37.33 1.67 79.05
CA ASN A 309 -37.67 3.05 79.41
C ASN A 309 -36.55 3.72 80.23
N GLN A 310 -36.31 5.02 79.99
CA GLN A 310 -35.24 5.79 80.66
C GLN A 310 -35.49 6.04 82.17
N ILE A 311 -36.65 5.68 82.71
CA ILE A 311 -37.04 5.94 84.11
C ILE A 311 -37.56 4.63 84.72
N ALA A 312 -36.65 3.77 85.16
CA ALA A 312 -36.98 2.53 85.87
C ALA A 312 -36.48 2.60 87.31
N HIS A 313 -37.36 2.33 88.29
CA HIS A 313 -36.94 2.12 89.68
C HIS A 313 -36.19 0.79 89.80
N LEU A 314 -35.08 0.76 90.55
CA LEU A 314 -34.18 -0.40 90.72
C LEU A 314 -34.86 -1.73 91.10
N SER A 315 -36.09 -1.70 91.61
CA SER A 315 -36.85 -2.88 92.03
C SER A 315 -37.59 -3.65 90.92
N THR A 316 -37.76 -3.09 89.71
CA THR A 316 -38.51 -3.73 88.58
C THR A 316 -37.64 -4.10 87.37
N LEU A 317 -36.31 -4.00 87.50
CA LEU A 317 -35.35 -4.18 86.40
C LEU A 317 -35.46 -5.50 85.61
N LYS A 318 -36.01 -6.60 86.17
CA LYS A 318 -36.13 -7.86 85.42
C LYS A 318 -37.21 -7.85 84.34
N ASP A 319 -38.30 -7.09 84.53
CA ASP A 319 -39.44 -7.06 83.59
C ASP A 319 -39.30 -5.95 82.53
N GLU A 320 -38.32 -5.06 82.72
CA GLU A 320 -38.07 -3.89 81.87
C GLU A 320 -36.84 -4.04 80.93
N LEU A 321 -36.19 -5.20 80.94
CA LEU A 321 -35.10 -5.51 80.01
C LEU A 321 -35.67 -6.10 78.70
N GLU A 322 -35.16 -5.62 77.58
CA GLU A 322 -35.34 -6.25 76.26
C GLU A 322 -34.00 -6.59 75.63
N THR A 323 -34.04 -7.58 74.74
CA THR A 323 -32.88 -7.96 73.95
C THR A 323 -32.78 -7.02 72.75
N GLN A 324 -31.69 -6.28 72.68
CA GLN A 324 -31.33 -5.45 71.54
C GLN A 324 -30.30 -6.21 70.70
N GLU A 325 -30.62 -6.42 69.42
CA GLU A 325 -29.64 -6.93 68.46
C GLU A 325 -28.53 -5.88 68.25
N VAL A 326 -27.29 -6.24 68.55
CA VAL A 326 -26.11 -5.42 68.23
C VAL A 326 -25.72 -5.62 66.76
N GLY A 327 -25.77 -6.87 66.29
CA GLY A 327 -25.60 -7.22 64.88
C GLY A 327 -24.90 -8.55 64.65
N GLN A 328 -24.76 -8.92 63.37
CA GLN A 328 -24.00 -10.09 62.93
C GLN A 328 -22.64 -9.67 62.36
N TYR A 329 -21.58 -10.34 62.83
CA TYR A 329 -20.21 -10.03 62.47
C TYR A 329 -19.42 -11.28 62.07
N ILE A 330 -18.40 -11.12 61.22
CA ILE A 330 -17.40 -12.12 60.89
C ILE A 330 -16.09 -11.78 61.60
N ILE A 331 -15.53 -12.73 62.36
CA ILE A 331 -14.25 -12.55 63.05
C ILE A 331 -13.11 -12.53 62.01
N THR A 332 -12.37 -11.44 61.93
CA THR A 332 -11.24 -11.27 60.99
C THR A 332 -9.88 -11.26 61.68
N GLU A 333 -9.86 -11.00 62.98
CA GLU A 333 -8.67 -11.12 63.83
C GLU A 333 -9.07 -11.72 65.16
N ILE A 334 -8.32 -12.70 65.68
CA ILE A 334 -8.54 -13.25 67.01
C ILE A 334 -7.22 -13.66 67.66
N THR A 335 -7.07 -13.30 68.92
CA THR A 335 -5.96 -13.69 69.79
C THR A 335 -6.49 -14.58 70.89
N HIS A 336 -6.01 -15.82 70.96
CA HIS A 336 -6.33 -16.77 72.02
C HIS A 336 -5.20 -16.80 73.05
N LYS A 337 -5.57 -16.80 74.34
CA LYS A 337 -4.64 -17.01 75.45
C LYS A 337 -5.17 -18.12 76.35
N ALA A 338 -4.33 -19.11 76.64
CA ALA A 338 -4.66 -20.23 77.51
C ALA A 338 -3.52 -20.55 78.47
N THR A 339 -3.84 -21.02 79.67
CA THR A 339 -2.88 -21.54 80.66
C THR A 339 -3.21 -22.99 81.03
N ASP A 340 -2.25 -23.70 81.61
CA ASP A 340 -2.40 -25.10 82.03
C ASP A 340 -3.38 -25.31 83.19
N ILE A 341 -3.61 -24.27 83.99
CA ILE A 341 -4.62 -24.24 85.05
C ILE A 341 -6.06 -24.02 84.52
N GLY A 342 -6.24 -23.92 83.19
CA GLY A 342 -7.56 -23.87 82.55
C GLY A 342 -8.20 -22.47 82.51
N GLU A 343 -7.38 -21.42 82.58
CA GLU A 343 -7.80 -20.06 82.21
C GLU A 343 -7.71 -19.92 80.70
N TYR A 344 -8.76 -19.36 80.09
CA TYR A 344 -8.83 -19.10 78.67
C TYR A 344 -9.51 -17.78 78.42
N SER A 345 -8.94 -16.95 77.55
CA SER A 345 -9.60 -15.76 77.03
C SER A 345 -9.25 -15.56 75.56
N ASN A 346 -10.10 -14.81 74.87
CA ASN A 346 -9.80 -14.30 73.55
C ASN A 346 -10.15 -12.82 73.43
N HIS A 347 -9.44 -12.17 72.52
CA HIS A 347 -9.70 -10.83 72.05
C HIS A 347 -9.81 -10.87 70.53
N PHE A 348 -10.85 -10.29 69.95
CA PHE A 348 -11.08 -10.36 68.51
C PHE A 348 -11.57 -9.04 67.91
N LYS A 349 -11.23 -8.84 66.63
CA LYS A 349 -11.83 -7.84 65.73
C LYS A 349 -12.78 -8.56 64.78
N ALA A 350 -13.98 -8.01 64.60
CA ALA A 350 -14.96 -8.55 63.68
C ALA A 350 -15.61 -7.46 62.82
N LEU A 351 -15.85 -7.80 61.54
CA LEU A 351 -16.49 -6.92 60.55
C LEU A 351 -17.94 -7.35 60.33
N PRO A 352 -18.83 -6.53 59.77
CA PRO A 352 -20.21 -6.95 59.47
C PRO A 352 -20.26 -8.23 58.62
N ALA A 353 -21.10 -9.20 58.98
CA ALA A 353 -21.13 -10.52 58.35
C ALA A 353 -21.53 -10.51 56.86
N PHE A 354 -22.27 -9.48 56.44
CA PHE A 354 -22.86 -9.37 55.10
C PHE A 354 -21.96 -8.69 54.06
N ILE A 355 -20.74 -8.28 54.45
CA ILE A 355 -19.76 -7.72 53.51
C ILE A 355 -19.55 -8.67 52.32
N LYS A 356 -19.43 -8.08 51.13
CA LYS A 356 -19.17 -8.83 49.90
C LYS A 356 -17.71 -9.23 49.80
N LYS A 357 -16.80 -8.33 50.20
CA LYS A 357 -15.35 -8.46 50.09
C LYS A 357 -14.69 -8.28 51.47
N LEU A 358 -13.60 -9.02 51.72
CA LEU A 358 -12.74 -8.78 52.87
C LEU A 358 -11.82 -7.57 52.61
N PRO A 359 -11.26 -6.92 53.65
CA PRO A 359 -10.21 -5.93 53.50
C PRO A 359 -9.02 -6.43 52.67
N GLU A 360 -8.40 -5.54 51.90
CA GLU A 360 -7.28 -5.89 51.02
C GLU A 360 -6.06 -6.38 51.82
N PRO A 361 -5.35 -7.43 51.35
CA PRO A 361 -4.04 -7.78 51.86
C PRO A 361 -3.06 -6.60 51.77
N GLN A 362 -2.23 -6.42 52.81
CA GLN A 362 -1.21 -5.37 52.86
C GLN A 362 0.07 -5.83 52.14
N ILE A 363 0.00 -5.88 50.82
CA ILE A 363 1.11 -6.27 49.93
C ILE A 363 1.22 -5.31 48.75
N ASP A 364 2.43 -4.97 48.34
CA ASP A 364 2.67 -4.14 47.15
C ASP A 364 2.56 -4.95 45.86
N PHE A 365 2.21 -4.29 44.75
CA PHE A 365 2.25 -4.92 43.43
C PHE A 365 3.72 -5.04 42.95
N PRO A 366 4.14 -6.18 42.37
CA PRO A 366 5.50 -6.39 41.91
C PRO A 366 5.80 -5.42 40.76
N GLN A 367 7.04 -4.97 40.73
CA GLN A 367 7.55 -4.06 39.72
C GLN A 367 8.61 -4.81 38.91
N ALA A 368 8.36 -4.99 37.62
CA ALA A 368 9.35 -5.53 36.70
C ALA A 368 10.18 -4.41 36.10
N GLN A 369 11.49 -4.56 36.20
CA GLN A 369 12.45 -3.80 35.42
C GLN A 369 12.58 -4.40 34.02
N ILE A 370 13.31 -3.71 33.14
CA ILE A 370 13.63 -4.20 31.80
C ILE A 370 14.30 -5.58 31.88
N GLN A 371 13.86 -6.51 31.04
CA GLN A 371 14.37 -7.88 31.02
C GLN A 371 14.72 -8.34 29.60
N GLN A 372 15.65 -9.29 29.48
CA GLN A 372 16.00 -9.91 28.21
C GLN A 372 15.13 -11.15 27.94
N ALA A 373 14.76 -11.36 26.68
CA ALA A 373 14.05 -12.54 26.19
C ALA A 373 14.60 -12.99 24.83
N ILE A 374 14.19 -14.18 24.40
CA ILE A 374 14.48 -14.74 23.08
C ILE A 374 13.17 -14.81 22.31
N VAL A 375 13.17 -14.43 21.04
CA VAL A 375 12.02 -14.55 20.14
C VAL A 375 11.77 -16.01 19.82
N VAL A 376 10.55 -16.49 20.08
CA VAL A 376 10.14 -17.88 19.80
C VAL A 376 9.18 -17.99 18.64
N ASP A 377 8.45 -16.92 18.32
CA ASP A 377 7.53 -16.86 17.18
C ASP A 377 7.34 -15.41 16.71
N ASN A 378 7.31 -15.20 15.40
CA ASN A 378 7.03 -13.90 14.77
C ASN A 378 5.89 -13.96 13.73
N ALA A 379 5.21 -15.10 13.59
CA ALA A 379 4.08 -15.29 12.68
C ALA A 379 2.75 -14.82 13.31
N ASP A 380 2.63 -13.52 13.58
CA ASP A 380 1.44 -12.93 14.23
C ASP A 380 0.14 -13.29 13.48
N PRO A 381 -0.81 -14.02 14.11
CA PRO A 381 -2.07 -14.41 13.49
C PRO A 381 -2.94 -13.23 13.03
N LYS A 382 -2.72 -12.03 13.59
CA LYS A 382 -3.43 -10.80 13.20
C LYS A 382 -2.67 -9.96 12.18
N GLY A 383 -1.44 -10.30 11.84
CA GLY A 383 -0.61 -9.55 10.90
C GLY A 383 -0.16 -8.16 11.40
N ASN A 384 -0.18 -7.90 12.72
CA ASN A 384 0.14 -6.60 13.31
C ASN A 384 1.62 -6.45 13.67
N GLY A 385 2.49 -7.38 13.25
CA GLY A 385 3.92 -7.35 13.55
C GLY A 385 4.26 -7.63 15.03
N ARG A 386 3.40 -8.34 15.75
CA ARG A 386 3.69 -8.78 17.13
C ARG A 386 4.59 -10.02 17.13
N ILE A 387 5.29 -10.25 18.23
CA ILE A 387 6.12 -11.45 18.41
C ILE A 387 5.84 -12.10 19.76
N ARG A 388 6.06 -13.42 19.86
CA ARG A 388 6.11 -14.15 21.13
C ARG A 388 7.56 -14.32 21.54
N VAL A 389 7.80 -14.15 22.83
CA VAL A 389 9.14 -14.22 23.39
C VAL A 389 9.17 -15.11 24.63
N GLN A 390 10.35 -15.58 24.98
CA GLN A 390 10.61 -16.37 26.15
C GLN A 390 11.68 -15.68 26.99
N LEU A 391 11.30 -15.18 28.17
CA LEU A 391 12.24 -14.59 29.13
C LEU A 391 13.24 -15.65 29.62
N LEU A 392 14.44 -15.22 30.04
CA LEU A 392 15.49 -16.17 30.45
C LEU A 392 15.03 -17.14 31.56
N TRP A 393 14.26 -16.67 32.54
CA TRP A 393 13.72 -17.51 33.61
C TRP A 393 12.57 -18.43 33.16
N GLN A 394 11.90 -18.13 32.03
CA GLN A 394 10.84 -18.97 31.47
C GLN A 394 11.38 -20.23 30.76
N GLN A 395 12.63 -20.20 30.29
CA GLN A 395 13.23 -21.29 29.50
C GLN A 395 13.21 -22.63 30.23
N THR A 396 13.49 -22.63 31.54
CA THR A 396 13.56 -23.85 32.37
C THR A 396 12.26 -24.65 32.40
N LYS A 397 11.12 -24.00 32.15
CA LYS A 397 9.79 -24.60 32.15
C LYS A 397 9.10 -24.53 30.79
N ASN A 398 9.83 -24.16 29.73
CA ASN A 398 9.33 -23.97 28.38
C ASN A 398 8.07 -23.08 28.31
N LEU A 399 8.05 -22.00 29.08
CA LEU A 399 6.96 -21.01 29.10
C LEU A 399 7.23 -19.90 28.09
N CYS A 400 6.23 -19.14 27.69
CA CYS A 400 6.42 -17.97 26.85
C CYS A 400 5.35 -16.90 27.11
N THR A 401 5.54 -15.73 26.52
CA THR A 401 4.57 -14.64 26.60
C THR A 401 3.44 -14.80 25.58
N PRO A 402 2.32 -14.07 25.75
CA PRO A 402 1.39 -13.81 24.65
C PRO A 402 2.06 -13.00 23.53
N TRP A 403 1.30 -12.68 22.49
CA TRP A 403 1.74 -11.84 21.37
C TRP A 403 2.02 -10.40 21.82
N LEU A 404 3.29 -9.99 21.82
CA LEU A 404 3.74 -8.69 22.29
C LEU A 404 3.96 -7.71 21.14
N ARG A 405 3.57 -6.45 21.35
CA ARG A 405 3.89 -5.35 20.42
C ARG A 405 5.39 -5.06 20.44
N VAL A 406 5.92 -4.72 19.27
CA VAL A 406 7.31 -4.32 19.07
C VAL A 406 7.40 -2.80 18.96
N MET A 407 8.20 -2.19 19.84
CA MET A 407 8.58 -0.79 19.74
C MET A 407 9.47 -0.59 18.51
N THR A 408 9.15 0.42 17.73
CA THR A 408 9.92 0.84 16.56
C THR A 408 10.27 2.32 16.72
N PRO A 409 11.38 2.82 16.13
CA PRO A 409 11.75 4.23 16.22
C PRO A 409 10.65 5.19 15.73
N ASP A 410 9.79 4.73 14.83
CA ASP A 410 8.72 5.53 14.24
C ASP A 410 7.55 4.63 13.81
N ALA A 411 6.32 4.91 14.26
CA ALA A 411 5.09 4.18 13.90
C ALA A 411 3.86 5.10 13.90
N GLY A 412 2.95 4.95 12.94
CA GLY A 412 1.72 5.73 12.88
C GLY A 412 0.96 5.55 11.56
N THR A 413 0.13 6.54 11.24
CA THR A 413 -0.70 6.59 10.03
C THR A 413 -0.75 8.01 9.48
N SER A 414 -1.08 8.17 8.18
CA SER A 414 -1.37 9.45 7.53
C SER A 414 -2.42 9.28 6.42
N THR A 415 -2.85 10.37 5.79
CA THR A 415 -3.77 10.31 4.63
C THR A 415 -3.18 9.52 3.46
N GLU A 416 -1.87 9.67 3.22
CA GLU A 416 -1.16 8.99 2.14
C GLU A 416 -0.73 7.56 2.50
N VAL A 417 -0.56 7.27 3.80
CA VAL A 417 -0.07 5.97 4.30
C VAL A 417 -0.95 5.54 5.49
N PRO A 418 -2.12 4.94 5.24
CA PRO A 418 -3.11 4.62 6.28
C PRO A 418 -2.68 3.45 7.18
N THR A 419 -1.72 2.62 6.74
CA THR A 419 -1.12 1.53 7.52
C THR A 419 0.38 1.48 7.28
N ASN A 420 1.17 1.10 8.29
CA ASN A 420 2.64 0.98 8.21
C ASN A 420 3.42 2.26 7.85
N ARG A 421 2.94 3.43 8.26
CA ARG A 421 3.77 4.65 8.21
C ARG A 421 4.80 4.59 9.34
N GLY A 422 6.09 4.62 8.98
CA GLY A 422 7.22 4.57 9.92
C GLY A 422 8.23 3.48 9.58
N MET A 423 8.93 2.96 10.58
CA MET A 423 9.91 1.88 10.44
C MET A 423 9.28 0.54 10.84
N VAL A 424 9.42 -0.48 10.02
CA VAL A 424 8.91 -1.83 10.31
C VAL A 424 10.06 -2.83 10.19
N PHE A 425 10.66 -3.18 11.33
CA PHE A 425 11.68 -4.21 11.47
C PHE A 425 11.24 -5.14 12.59
N ILE A 426 10.70 -6.31 12.23
CA ILE A 426 10.22 -7.29 13.20
C ILE A 426 11.37 -8.24 13.53
N PRO A 427 11.73 -8.41 14.82
CA PRO A 427 12.76 -9.36 15.24
C PRO A 427 12.46 -10.79 14.74
N GLU A 428 13.52 -11.52 14.38
CA GLU A 428 13.42 -12.88 13.85
C GLU A 428 13.43 -13.92 14.96
N VAL A 429 12.87 -15.11 14.69
CA VAL A 429 12.93 -16.24 15.64
C VAL A 429 14.39 -16.56 15.98
N GLY A 430 14.71 -16.64 17.28
CA GLY A 430 16.06 -16.82 17.79
C GLY A 430 16.79 -15.52 18.17
N ASP A 431 16.27 -14.35 17.78
CA ASP A 431 16.85 -13.08 18.19
C ASP A 431 16.69 -12.84 19.69
N HIS A 432 17.66 -12.15 20.28
CA HIS A 432 17.55 -11.65 21.65
C HIS A 432 16.90 -10.26 21.63
N VAL A 433 15.95 -10.03 22.52
CA VAL A 433 15.22 -8.76 22.64
C VAL A 433 15.14 -8.29 24.08
N LEU A 434 14.96 -6.98 24.27
CA LEU A 434 14.62 -6.37 25.56
C LEU A 434 13.12 -6.16 25.67
N LEU A 435 12.58 -6.47 26.84
CA LEU A 435 11.19 -6.24 27.21
C LEU A 435 11.11 -5.08 28.17
N GLY A 436 10.24 -4.13 27.86
CA GLY A 436 9.72 -3.14 28.79
C GLY A 436 8.37 -3.59 29.33
N PHE A 437 7.94 -3.00 30.44
CA PHE A 437 6.69 -3.34 31.11
C PHE A 437 5.89 -2.07 31.33
N ARG A 438 4.67 -1.99 30.79
CA ARG A 438 3.82 -0.79 30.96
C ARG A 438 3.55 -0.61 32.45
N TYR A 439 3.81 0.59 32.97
CA TYR A 439 3.69 0.90 34.40
C TYR A 439 4.55 0.01 35.31
N ASN A 440 5.60 -0.60 34.76
CA ASN A 440 6.41 -1.66 35.39
C ASN A 440 5.59 -2.88 35.86
N ASP A 441 4.39 -3.09 35.32
CA ASP A 441 3.56 -4.26 35.62
C ASP A 441 4.09 -5.48 34.85
N PRO A 442 4.56 -6.55 35.53
CA PRO A 442 5.10 -7.74 34.87
C PRO A 442 4.08 -8.45 33.96
N ASN A 443 2.79 -8.16 34.11
CA ASN A 443 1.72 -8.70 33.26
C ASN A 443 1.48 -7.87 31.98
N ARG A 444 2.20 -6.75 31.79
CA ARG A 444 2.05 -5.86 30.62
C ARG A 444 3.36 -5.68 29.83
N PRO A 445 4.04 -6.76 29.41
CA PRO A 445 5.27 -6.66 28.65
C PRO A 445 5.04 -6.11 27.23
N PHE A 446 6.05 -5.44 26.69
CA PHE A 446 6.18 -5.08 25.28
C PHE A 446 7.66 -5.13 24.88
N VAL A 447 7.95 -5.36 23.61
CA VAL A 447 9.33 -5.47 23.11
C VAL A 447 9.88 -4.08 22.84
N MET A 448 11.02 -3.74 23.43
CA MET A 448 11.70 -2.45 23.24
C MET A 448 12.62 -2.43 22.02
N GLY A 449 13.21 -3.57 21.68
CA GLY A 449 14.16 -3.71 20.57
C GLY A 449 15.07 -4.92 20.73
N SER A 450 15.87 -5.19 19.69
CA SER A 450 16.80 -6.33 19.65
C SER A 450 18.15 -6.02 20.29
N LEU A 451 18.79 -7.04 20.86
CA LEU A 451 20.15 -7.02 21.37
C LEU A 451 21.01 -8.04 20.62
N PHE A 452 22.18 -7.62 20.16
CA PHE A 452 23.20 -8.58 19.74
C PHE A 452 23.82 -9.28 20.96
N ASN A 453 24.23 -10.54 20.78
CA ASN A 453 24.94 -11.33 21.78
C ASN A 453 26.36 -11.68 21.29
N GLY A 454 27.18 -12.39 22.08
CA GLY A 454 28.57 -12.70 21.74
C GLY A 454 28.77 -13.56 20.47
N THR A 455 27.71 -14.14 19.92
CA THR A 455 27.74 -14.91 18.66
C THR A 455 27.11 -14.18 17.48
N THR A 456 26.19 -13.24 17.73
CA THR A 456 25.49 -12.46 16.70
C THR A 456 26.06 -11.04 16.53
N ALA A 457 26.86 -10.56 17.49
CA ALA A 457 27.53 -9.27 17.44
C ALA A 457 28.93 -9.40 16.80
N LYS A 458 29.21 -8.60 15.77
CA LYS A 458 30.59 -8.20 15.42
C LYS A 458 30.93 -6.77 15.88
N GLY A 459 29.93 -6.02 16.35
CA GLY A 459 30.06 -4.59 16.66
C GLY A 459 30.51 -3.78 15.44
N GLY A 460 30.99 -2.56 15.68
CA GLY A 460 31.59 -1.71 14.63
C GLY A 460 33.03 -2.07 14.26
N GLY A 461 33.50 -3.28 14.58
CA GLY A 461 34.91 -3.69 14.45
C GLY A 461 35.81 -3.21 15.59
N ALA A 462 37.11 -3.56 15.54
CA ALA A 462 38.09 -3.34 16.62
C ALA A 462 38.26 -1.86 17.03
N SER A 463 38.03 -0.93 16.12
CA SER A 463 38.13 0.52 16.34
C SER A 463 36.77 1.23 16.42
N ASN A 464 35.66 0.48 16.38
CA ASN A 464 34.30 1.00 16.20
C ASN A 464 34.20 1.93 14.96
N ASP A 465 34.74 1.45 13.85
CA ASP A 465 34.85 2.22 12.62
C ASP A 465 33.66 2.00 11.68
N LEU A 466 32.85 0.94 11.86
CA LEU A 466 31.69 0.62 11.04
C LEU A 466 30.36 0.82 11.80
N ARG A 467 29.37 1.49 11.21
CA ARG A 467 27.97 1.49 11.65
C ARG A 467 27.11 0.97 10.51
N SER A 468 26.17 0.08 10.78
CA SER A 468 25.47 -0.60 9.70
C SER A 468 24.06 -1.07 10.06
N ILE A 469 23.21 -1.16 9.05
CA ILE A 469 21.90 -1.82 9.09
C ILE A 469 21.97 -3.00 8.12
N TYR A 470 21.62 -4.19 8.59
CA TYR A 470 21.47 -5.39 7.76
C TYR A 470 20.07 -5.96 7.94
N ASP A 471 19.51 -6.55 6.89
CA ASP A 471 18.35 -7.44 7.01
C ASP A 471 18.77 -8.93 6.92
N GLY A 472 17.84 -9.85 7.22
CA GLY A 472 18.10 -11.29 7.17
C GLY A 472 18.40 -11.83 5.75
N SER A 473 18.16 -11.04 4.71
CA SER A 473 18.40 -11.41 3.30
C SER A 473 19.73 -10.88 2.75
N GLY A 474 20.49 -10.11 3.54
CA GLY A 474 21.80 -9.59 3.16
C GLY A 474 21.78 -8.23 2.45
N HIS A 475 20.67 -7.49 2.51
CA HIS A 475 20.67 -6.05 2.17
C HIS A 475 21.35 -5.27 3.29
N ARG A 476 22.13 -4.24 2.94
CA ARG A 476 22.95 -3.50 3.89
C ARG A 476 23.08 -2.03 3.60
N LEU A 477 23.14 -1.23 4.66
CA LEU A 477 23.64 0.14 4.68
C LEU A 477 24.81 0.21 5.66
N GLU A 478 25.97 0.66 5.24
CA GLU A 478 27.24 0.69 5.98
C GLU A 478 27.81 2.12 5.97
N LEU A 479 28.25 2.60 7.14
CA LEU A 479 28.85 3.91 7.38
C LEU A 479 30.20 3.72 8.09
N GLU A 480 31.29 4.02 7.40
CA GLU A 480 32.65 3.83 7.92
C GLU A 480 33.25 5.15 8.43
N LYS A 481 34.14 5.09 9.43
CA LYS A 481 34.81 6.26 10.02
C LYS A 481 35.76 6.95 9.05
N GLU A 482 36.27 6.21 8.07
CA GLU A 482 37.02 6.73 6.92
C GLU A 482 36.13 7.54 5.95
N ARG A 483 34.87 7.79 6.33
CA ARG A 483 33.84 8.56 5.61
C ARG A 483 33.28 7.85 4.38
N ASN A 484 33.38 6.51 4.32
CA ASN A 484 32.73 5.71 3.29
C ASN A 484 31.28 5.42 3.65
N ILE A 485 30.38 5.46 2.67
CA ILE A 485 28.98 5.04 2.78
C ILE A 485 28.71 3.98 1.72
N THR A 486 28.21 2.81 2.12
CA THR A 486 27.84 1.71 1.21
C THR A 486 26.39 1.31 1.43
N LEU A 487 25.58 1.43 0.38
CA LEU A 487 24.29 0.74 0.30
C LEU A 487 24.49 -0.47 -0.62
N GLY A 488 24.07 -1.67 -0.26
CA GLY A 488 24.35 -2.88 -1.05
C GLY A 488 23.35 -3.99 -0.78
N ASP A 489 23.28 -4.96 -1.67
CA ASP A 489 22.74 -6.29 -1.38
C ASP A 489 23.87 -7.34 -1.34
N ILE A 490 23.53 -8.60 -1.11
CA ILE A 490 24.50 -9.70 -1.13
C ILE A 490 25.21 -9.88 -2.49
N LYS A 491 24.74 -9.19 -3.54
CA LYS A 491 25.30 -9.15 -4.90
C LYS A 491 25.85 -7.76 -5.29
N GLU A 492 26.00 -6.87 -4.32
CA GLU A 492 26.61 -5.53 -4.40
C GLU A 492 25.87 -4.45 -5.22
N ASN A 493 24.54 -4.52 -5.35
CA ASN A 493 23.74 -3.49 -6.04
C ASN A 493 23.47 -2.24 -5.14
N LYS A 494 23.66 -1.00 -5.64
CA LYS A 494 23.52 0.27 -4.86
C LYS A 494 22.63 1.35 -5.55
N PHE A 495 21.83 2.15 -4.83
CA PHE A 495 21.05 3.30 -5.41
C PHE A 495 20.39 4.32 -4.42
N HIS A 496 20.23 5.61 -4.77
CA HIS A 496 19.42 6.62 -4.02
C HIS A 496 18.84 7.77 -4.90
N ILE A 497 17.73 8.43 -4.48
CA ILE A 497 16.86 9.38 -5.25
C ILE A 497 16.38 10.59 -4.40
N ASP A 498 16.25 11.79 -5.01
CA ASP A 498 15.55 12.99 -4.45
C ASP A 498 14.15 13.19 -5.07
N SER A 499 13.12 13.15 -4.21
CA SER A 499 11.69 13.18 -4.57
C SER A 499 11.05 14.58 -4.54
N THR A 500 11.75 15.61 -4.09
CA THR A 500 11.19 16.97 -3.98
C THR A 500 11.58 17.83 -5.17
N GLY A 501 12.78 17.62 -5.74
CA GLY A 501 13.27 18.31 -6.93
C GLY A 501 13.08 17.55 -8.26
N ASN A 502 12.63 16.29 -8.22
CA ASN A 502 12.65 15.34 -9.35
C ASN A 502 14.05 15.19 -10.01
N ASN A 503 15.14 15.29 -9.23
CA ASN A 503 16.52 15.20 -9.72
C ASN A 503 17.29 14.08 -9.02
N ILE A 504 18.38 13.63 -9.64
CA ILE A 504 19.42 12.81 -8.99
C ILE A 504 20.77 13.43 -9.35
N ASN A 505 21.45 14.03 -8.37
CA ASN A 505 22.77 14.64 -8.56
C ASN A 505 23.84 13.78 -7.89
N VAL A 506 24.77 13.24 -8.68
CA VAL A 506 25.93 12.46 -8.20
C VAL A 506 27.18 13.32 -8.37
N ASN A 507 27.72 13.84 -7.26
CA ASN A 507 28.95 14.65 -7.24
C ASN A 507 30.07 13.88 -6.54
N ALA A 508 31.26 13.79 -7.15
CA ALA A 508 32.46 13.17 -6.58
C ALA A 508 33.67 14.07 -6.83
N LEU A 509 34.54 14.25 -5.83
CA LEU A 509 35.70 15.13 -5.92
C LEU A 509 36.82 14.58 -6.82
N GLU A 510 36.91 13.26 -6.95
CA GLU A 510 37.97 12.61 -7.70
C GLU A 510 37.43 11.72 -8.83
N THR A 511 36.70 10.65 -8.53
CA THR A 511 36.32 9.65 -9.53
C THR A 511 34.92 9.09 -9.31
N VAL A 512 34.20 8.89 -10.42
CA VAL A 512 32.97 8.08 -10.47
C VAL A 512 33.24 6.87 -11.36
N THR A 513 33.15 5.66 -10.80
CA THR A 513 33.38 4.40 -11.54
C THR A 513 32.06 3.64 -11.70
N ILE A 514 31.74 3.21 -12.93
CA ILE A 514 30.57 2.39 -13.23
C ILE A 514 31.05 1.07 -13.84
N HIS A 515 30.92 -0.02 -13.10
CA HIS A 515 31.26 -1.37 -13.59
C HIS A 515 29.97 -2.17 -13.77
N ALA A 516 29.66 -2.55 -15.02
CA ALA A 516 28.51 -3.38 -15.33
C ALA A 516 28.76 -4.19 -16.60
N LYS A 517 28.09 -5.33 -16.73
CA LYS A 517 28.09 -6.12 -17.98
C LYS A 517 27.57 -5.30 -19.17
N ASN A 518 26.59 -4.43 -18.93
CA ASN A 518 26.06 -3.48 -19.91
C ASN A 518 25.76 -2.16 -19.21
N VAL A 519 26.18 -1.04 -19.79
CA VAL A 519 25.81 0.32 -19.35
C VAL A 519 25.02 0.99 -20.47
N VAL A 520 23.84 1.56 -20.18
CA VAL A 520 23.00 2.26 -21.17
C VAL A 520 22.61 3.64 -20.63
N ILE A 521 23.16 4.71 -21.20
CA ILE A 521 22.92 6.11 -20.78
C ILE A 521 22.02 6.80 -21.79
N ASN A 522 20.96 7.43 -21.28
CA ASN A 522 19.78 7.72 -22.06
C ASN A 522 19.10 9.04 -21.61
N ALA A 523 19.25 10.13 -22.37
CA ALA A 523 18.48 11.36 -22.13
C ALA A 523 17.37 11.53 -23.16
N SER A 524 16.24 12.10 -22.72
CA SER A 524 15.11 12.48 -23.57
C SER A 524 15.34 13.81 -24.30
N ASN A 525 16.18 14.68 -23.75
CA ASN A 525 16.60 15.93 -24.38
C ASN A 525 18.07 15.86 -24.81
N ASN A 526 19.02 16.15 -23.90
CA ASN A 526 20.44 16.22 -24.22
C ASN A 526 21.26 15.33 -23.27
N ILE A 527 22.30 14.68 -23.81
CA ILE A 527 23.43 14.17 -23.02
C ILE A 527 24.59 15.13 -23.29
N VAL A 528 25.16 15.73 -22.24
CA VAL A 528 26.32 16.62 -22.33
C VAL A 528 27.45 15.99 -21.52
N LEU A 529 28.59 15.72 -22.16
CA LEU A 529 29.80 15.17 -21.53
C LEU A 529 30.94 16.18 -21.69
N ASN A 530 31.37 16.79 -20.60
CA ASN A 530 32.47 17.76 -20.58
C ASN A 530 33.62 17.20 -19.73
N ALA A 531 34.83 17.18 -20.26
CA ALA A 531 36.05 16.84 -19.53
C ALA A 531 36.99 18.06 -19.54
N GLY A 532 37.59 18.39 -18.40
CA GLY A 532 38.52 19.52 -18.29
C GLY A 532 39.85 19.31 -19.01
N ASN A 533 40.25 18.05 -19.17
CA ASN A 533 41.46 17.65 -19.91
C ASN A 533 41.07 16.78 -21.12
N ASN A 534 40.99 15.46 -20.92
CA ASN A 534 40.78 14.49 -22.00
C ASN A 534 39.49 13.70 -21.80
N LEU A 535 38.85 13.34 -22.92
CA LEU A 535 37.82 12.31 -22.98
C LEU A 535 38.41 11.11 -23.74
N GLU A 536 38.57 9.98 -23.06
CA GLU A 536 39.14 8.75 -23.62
C GLU A 536 38.08 7.65 -23.75
N MET A 537 38.04 6.96 -24.90
CA MET A 537 37.07 5.89 -25.18
C MET A 537 37.79 4.65 -25.71
N ASN A 538 38.09 3.69 -24.83
CA ASN A 538 38.73 2.42 -25.20
C ASN A 538 37.68 1.33 -25.41
N ILE A 539 37.57 0.80 -26.64
CA ILE A 539 36.55 -0.18 -27.02
C ILE A 539 37.22 -1.39 -27.69
N SER A 540 37.04 -2.58 -27.12
CA SER A 540 37.77 -3.79 -27.57
C SER A 540 37.29 -4.37 -28.90
N LYS A 541 36.08 -4.02 -29.35
CA LYS A 541 35.51 -4.55 -30.61
C LYS A 541 35.17 -3.43 -31.58
N GLU A 542 34.03 -2.76 -31.38
CA GLU A 542 33.49 -1.82 -32.35
C GLU A 542 32.88 -0.60 -31.67
N LEU A 543 33.24 0.60 -32.13
CA LEU A 543 32.56 1.85 -31.80
C LEU A 543 31.56 2.18 -32.90
N ILE A 544 30.27 2.26 -32.57
CA ILE A 544 29.21 2.64 -33.52
C ILE A 544 28.59 3.96 -33.07
N MET A 545 28.75 5.01 -33.88
CA MET A 545 28.14 6.33 -33.67
C MET A 545 27.08 6.60 -34.74
N ASP A 546 25.80 6.31 -34.44
CA ASP A 546 24.65 6.61 -35.31
C ASP A 546 24.04 7.97 -34.96
N VAL A 547 24.36 9.00 -35.75
CA VAL A 547 23.86 10.36 -35.56
C VAL A 547 22.94 10.74 -36.72
N LYS A 548 21.63 10.81 -36.43
CA LYS A 548 20.57 10.93 -37.45
C LYS A 548 20.48 12.28 -38.18
N ARG A 549 21.31 13.26 -37.81
CA ARG A 549 21.33 14.59 -38.46
C ARG A 549 22.75 15.02 -38.84
N LYS A 550 23.57 15.41 -37.86
CA LYS A 550 24.92 15.97 -38.11
C LYS A 550 25.85 15.60 -36.97
N ILE A 551 27.07 15.21 -37.30
CA ILE A 551 28.21 15.15 -36.39
C ILE A 551 29.06 16.40 -36.67
N PHE A 552 29.41 17.15 -35.65
CA PHE A 552 30.35 18.26 -35.76
C PHE A 552 31.62 17.92 -34.97
N THR A 553 32.77 18.02 -35.62
CA THR A 553 34.09 17.86 -34.98
C THR A 553 34.82 19.19 -35.11
N PHE A 554 34.91 19.93 -34.00
CA PHE A 554 35.61 21.21 -33.96
C PHE A 554 36.99 20.98 -33.34
N THR A 555 38.02 20.86 -34.18
CA THR A 555 39.41 20.71 -33.75
C THR A 555 40.34 21.45 -34.72
N PRO A 556 41.43 22.09 -34.24
CA PRO A 556 42.44 22.68 -35.12
C PRO A 556 43.13 21.67 -36.03
N ALA A 557 43.24 20.42 -35.56
CA ALA A 557 43.84 19.31 -36.31
C ALA A 557 43.03 18.02 -36.06
N LEU A 558 42.71 17.30 -37.13
CA LEU A 558 42.09 15.98 -37.08
C LEU A 558 43.04 14.98 -37.73
N GLU A 559 43.68 14.15 -36.91
CA GLU A 559 44.52 13.04 -37.38
C GLU A 559 43.71 11.75 -37.37
N GLN A 560 43.69 11.05 -38.51
CA GLN A 560 43.03 9.75 -38.65
C GLN A 560 43.99 8.76 -39.29
N VAL A 561 44.41 7.77 -38.53
CA VAL A 561 45.28 6.69 -39.02
C VAL A 561 44.41 5.46 -39.28
N VAL A 562 44.40 4.99 -40.52
CA VAL A 562 43.66 3.79 -40.93
C VAL A 562 44.68 2.76 -41.43
N SER A 563 44.83 1.65 -40.73
CA SER A 563 45.79 0.60 -41.11
C SER A 563 45.28 -0.33 -42.21
N GLY A 564 43.98 -0.32 -42.48
CA GLY A 564 43.30 -1.14 -43.50
C GLY A 564 42.71 -0.30 -44.63
N PHE A 565 41.39 -0.22 -44.71
CA PHE A 565 40.66 0.56 -45.72
C PHE A 565 39.72 1.57 -45.06
N MET A 566 39.53 2.73 -45.70
CA MET A 566 38.57 3.76 -45.29
C MET A 566 37.50 3.93 -46.38
N SER A 567 36.23 3.72 -46.03
CA SER A 567 35.09 3.89 -46.96
C SER A 567 34.14 4.97 -46.46
N LEU A 568 33.98 6.05 -47.23
CA LEU A 568 33.06 7.15 -46.95
C LEU A 568 31.75 6.96 -47.75
N PHE A 569 30.69 6.48 -47.10
CA PHE A 569 29.39 6.25 -47.75
C PHE A 569 28.48 7.47 -47.59
N SER A 570 28.60 8.43 -48.50
CA SER A 570 27.67 9.55 -48.61
C SER A 570 27.22 9.73 -50.06
N ALA A 571 25.96 10.12 -50.26
CA ALA A 571 25.46 10.53 -51.58
C ALA A 571 26.20 11.76 -52.14
N LYS A 572 26.81 12.58 -51.26
CA LYS A 572 27.82 13.61 -51.56
C LYS A 572 28.83 13.69 -50.42
N ALA A 573 30.08 13.29 -50.66
CA ALA A 573 31.21 13.58 -49.77
C ALA A 573 31.99 14.77 -50.34
N LEU A 574 31.99 15.90 -49.64
CA LEU A 574 32.83 17.04 -49.97
C LEU A 574 33.96 17.11 -48.95
N ILE A 575 35.17 16.75 -49.37
CA ILE A 575 36.40 16.99 -48.62
C ILE A 575 36.91 18.35 -49.11
N ASN A 576 36.80 19.38 -48.27
CA ASN A 576 37.25 20.73 -48.58
C ASN A 576 38.37 21.11 -47.62
N SER A 577 39.52 21.52 -48.14
CA SER A 577 40.67 22.00 -47.39
C SER A 577 41.08 23.35 -47.97
N SER A 578 41.35 24.33 -47.12
CA SER A 578 41.83 25.65 -47.55
C SER A 578 43.29 25.65 -48.03
N HIS A 579 44.02 24.54 -47.79
CA HIS A 579 45.45 24.42 -48.12
C HIS A 579 45.70 23.32 -49.14
N ALA A 580 45.60 22.06 -48.70
CA ALA A 580 45.90 20.91 -49.55
C ALA A 580 45.04 19.71 -49.18
N ILE A 581 44.73 18.90 -50.18
CA ILE A 581 44.22 17.53 -50.04
C ILE A 581 45.26 16.65 -50.74
N SER A 582 45.97 15.81 -49.98
CA SER A 582 46.93 14.85 -50.54
C SER A 582 46.36 13.44 -50.42
N ILE A 583 46.35 12.69 -51.54
CA ILE A 583 45.93 11.29 -51.58
C ILE A 583 47.15 10.49 -52.04
N GLU A 584 47.71 9.68 -51.14
CA GLU A 584 48.87 8.83 -51.41
C GLU A 584 48.48 7.36 -51.23
N ALA A 585 48.69 6.54 -52.27
CA ALA A 585 48.46 5.11 -52.24
C ALA A 585 49.29 4.41 -53.33
N LYS A 586 49.46 3.08 -53.20
CA LYS A 586 50.11 2.25 -54.24
C LYS A 586 49.32 2.20 -55.54
N GLU A 587 48.00 2.30 -55.46
CA GLU A 587 47.08 2.36 -56.60
C GLU A 587 45.96 3.36 -56.25
N VAL A 588 45.69 4.31 -57.15
CA VAL A 588 44.57 5.25 -57.01
C VAL A 588 43.69 5.11 -58.24
N THR A 589 42.49 4.56 -58.05
CA THR A 589 41.49 4.38 -59.11
C THR A 589 40.33 5.36 -58.92
N THR A 590 40.11 6.23 -59.89
CA THR A 590 38.96 7.15 -59.93
C THR A 590 38.04 6.75 -61.08
N HIS A 591 36.78 6.43 -60.77
CA HIS A 591 35.82 5.92 -61.75
C HIS A 591 34.53 6.75 -61.71
N GLY A 592 34.39 7.67 -62.67
CA GLY A 592 33.14 8.37 -62.91
C GLY A 592 32.30 7.62 -63.93
N THR A 593 31.18 7.02 -63.51
CA THR A 593 30.33 6.21 -64.40
C THR A 593 29.49 7.04 -65.39
N GLU A 594 29.47 8.37 -65.21
CA GLU A 594 28.73 9.31 -66.07
C GLU A 594 29.64 10.44 -66.59
N LYS A 595 30.34 11.14 -65.70
CA LYS A 595 31.36 12.14 -66.07
C LYS A 595 32.38 12.26 -64.95
N MET A 596 33.66 12.28 -65.30
CA MET A 596 34.73 12.69 -64.39
C MET A 596 35.25 14.04 -64.88
N LEU A 597 35.13 15.09 -64.06
CA LEU A 597 35.60 16.44 -64.37
C LEU A 597 36.81 16.75 -63.47
N VAL A 598 37.97 16.97 -64.09
CA VAL A 598 39.17 17.43 -63.40
C VAL A 598 39.47 18.85 -63.91
N HIS A 599 39.38 19.84 -63.04
CA HIS A 599 39.53 21.26 -63.37
C HIS A 599 40.58 21.90 -62.46
N SER A 600 41.40 22.77 -63.05
CA SER A 600 42.36 23.63 -62.35
C SER A 600 42.35 24.98 -63.05
N ASP A 601 42.30 26.08 -62.29
CA ASP A 601 42.31 27.44 -62.85
C ASP A 601 43.66 27.82 -63.47
N LYS A 602 44.73 27.06 -63.17
CA LYS A 602 46.08 27.33 -63.69
C LYS A 602 46.66 26.15 -64.48
N LEU A 603 46.80 24.99 -63.84
CA LEU A 603 47.47 23.84 -64.45
C LEU A 603 46.88 22.55 -63.91
N THR A 604 46.44 21.69 -64.81
CA THR A 604 46.18 20.26 -64.54
C THR A 604 47.31 19.48 -65.20
N SER A 605 48.17 18.82 -64.43
CA SER A 605 49.27 18.01 -64.96
C SER A 605 49.00 16.51 -64.75
N ILE A 606 48.99 15.74 -65.84
CA ILE A 606 49.04 14.28 -65.80
C ILE A 606 50.44 13.89 -66.27
N ASN A 607 51.24 13.29 -65.39
CA ASN A 607 52.62 12.91 -65.67
C ASN A 607 52.79 11.42 -65.39
N SER A 608 53.27 10.66 -66.36
CA SER A 608 53.65 9.25 -66.23
C SER A 608 55.09 9.09 -66.71
N LYS A 609 55.89 8.31 -65.97
CA LYS A 609 57.28 8.05 -66.34
C LYS A 609 57.41 7.00 -67.44
N GLU A 610 56.37 6.19 -67.68
CA GLU A 610 56.42 5.06 -68.63
C GLU A 610 55.36 5.19 -69.72
N VAL A 611 54.09 4.91 -69.42
CA VAL A 611 53.00 4.87 -70.43
C VAL A 611 51.80 5.71 -69.96
N ALA A 612 51.14 6.40 -70.91
CA ALA A 612 49.85 7.04 -70.73
C ALA A 612 48.95 6.74 -71.94
N GLU A 613 47.78 6.12 -71.73
CA GLU A 613 46.87 5.66 -72.78
C GLU A 613 45.44 6.25 -72.61
N MET A 614 44.72 6.47 -73.71
CA MET A 614 43.35 6.98 -73.71
C MET A 614 42.48 6.27 -74.77
N HIS A 615 41.39 5.63 -74.34
CA HIS A 615 40.55 4.75 -75.18
C HIS A 615 39.08 5.20 -75.19
N GLY A 616 38.42 5.14 -76.36
CA GLY A 616 36.99 5.43 -76.54
C GLY A 616 36.29 4.34 -77.38
N LYS A 617 35.08 3.92 -77.00
CA LYS A 617 34.43 2.70 -77.52
C LYS A 617 33.85 2.81 -78.95
N THR A 618 33.51 4.02 -79.43
CA THR A 618 32.86 4.20 -80.75
C THR A 618 33.43 5.32 -81.64
N LYS A 619 34.14 6.33 -81.10
CA LYS A 619 34.97 7.31 -81.83
C LYS A 619 35.88 8.07 -80.84
N ASN A 620 37.04 8.53 -81.31
CA ASN A 620 37.79 9.64 -80.71
C ASN A 620 37.84 10.77 -81.76
N SER A 621 37.34 11.98 -81.46
CA SER A 621 37.49 13.14 -82.35
C SER A 621 37.88 14.38 -81.56
N PHE A 622 38.88 15.11 -82.06
CA PHE A 622 39.35 16.37 -81.48
C PHE A 622 38.75 17.54 -82.27
N THR A 623 38.01 18.43 -81.61
CA THR A 623 37.55 19.71 -82.19
C THR A 623 37.81 20.85 -81.22
N ASN A 624 38.31 21.96 -81.76
CA ASN A 624 38.87 23.09 -81.03
C ASN A 624 37.95 24.32 -81.22
N ALA A 625 36.83 24.39 -80.47
CA ALA A 625 36.17 25.63 -80.02
C ALA A 625 34.81 25.33 -79.34
N PRO A 626 34.38 26.15 -78.34
CA PRO A 626 33.53 25.73 -77.25
C PRO A 626 32.07 26.25 -77.34
N LEU A 627 31.10 25.53 -76.76
CA LEU A 627 29.83 26.10 -76.28
C LEU A 627 29.00 25.16 -75.37
N ALA A 628 28.46 25.79 -74.32
CA ALA A 628 27.36 25.49 -73.39
C ALA A 628 26.95 24.04 -73.04
N VAL A 629 27.02 23.74 -71.75
CA VAL A 629 26.70 22.45 -71.12
C VAL A 629 25.25 22.43 -70.62
N ALA A 630 24.40 21.67 -71.30
CA ALA A 630 23.13 21.19 -70.76
C ALA A 630 23.35 19.88 -69.98
N LEU A 631 22.73 19.79 -68.80
CA LEU A 631 22.78 18.64 -67.90
C LEU A 631 22.11 17.42 -68.55
N ALA A 632 22.82 16.29 -68.52
CA ALA A 632 22.37 14.99 -68.99
C ALA A 632 21.62 14.20 -67.87
N PRO A 633 20.75 13.26 -68.24
CA PRO A 633 19.66 12.76 -67.41
C PRO A 633 20.06 11.61 -66.46
N PRO A 634 19.28 11.40 -65.39
CA PRO A 634 19.53 10.38 -64.37
C PRO A 634 19.23 8.95 -64.84
N LYS A 635 20.04 8.01 -64.31
CA LYS A 635 19.94 6.56 -64.45
C LYS A 635 18.65 6.02 -63.80
N ASN A 636 17.78 5.38 -64.58
CA ASN A 636 16.47 4.93 -64.11
C ASN A 636 16.48 3.65 -63.27
N LEU A 637 15.62 3.69 -62.26
CA LEU A 637 15.13 2.60 -61.43
C LEU A 637 14.12 1.72 -62.18
N THR A 638 13.73 0.62 -61.52
CA THR A 638 12.64 -0.33 -61.83
C THR A 638 11.59 0.12 -62.85
N ASN A 639 11.23 -0.76 -63.77
CA ASN A 639 10.17 -0.58 -64.77
C ASN A 639 8.78 -1.05 -64.29
N VAL A 640 8.67 -1.47 -63.03
CA VAL A 640 7.42 -1.94 -62.38
C VAL A 640 7.12 -1.08 -61.17
N ILE A 641 5.86 -0.65 -61.03
CA ILE A 641 5.33 0.08 -59.88
C ILE A 641 4.13 -0.66 -59.30
N VAL A 642 4.11 -0.79 -57.97
CA VAL A 642 3.02 -1.42 -57.21
C VAL A 642 2.50 -0.46 -56.15
N GLU A 643 1.20 -0.16 -56.24
CA GLU A 643 0.48 0.76 -55.36
C GLU A 643 -0.66 0.03 -54.64
N PHE A 644 -1.10 0.58 -53.51
CA PHE A 644 -2.11 -0.02 -52.64
C PHE A 644 -3.26 0.97 -52.37
N ARG A 645 -4.51 0.48 -52.37
CA ARG A 645 -5.73 1.28 -52.11
C ARG A 645 -6.69 0.53 -51.18
N THR A 646 -7.58 1.24 -50.51
CA THR A 646 -8.72 0.59 -49.82
C THR A 646 -9.72 0.05 -50.83
N LYS A 647 -10.57 -0.89 -50.38
CA LYS A 647 -11.67 -1.40 -51.18
C LYS A 647 -12.73 -0.34 -51.43
N GLN A 648 -13.26 -0.33 -52.65
CA GLN A 648 -14.26 0.63 -53.12
C GLN A 648 -15.66 -0.02 -53.27
N ASP A 649 -15.88 -1.18 -52.64
CA ASP A 649 -17.14 -1.93 -52.65
C ASP A 649 -18.03 -1.61 -51.42
N GLY A 650 -17.67 -0.59 -50.64
CA GLY A 650 -18.37 -0.19 -49.42
C GLY A 650 -18.00 -0.99 -48.17
N THR A 651 -17.14 -2.02 -48.28
CA THR A 651 -16.73 -2.82 -47.12
C THR A 651 -15.73 -2.08 -46.21
N TYR A 652 -14.99 -1.11 -46.74
CA TYR A 652 -14.12 -0.26 -45.94
C TYR A 652 -14.89 0.96 -45.41
N THR A 653 -15.11 0.98 -44.10
CA THR A 653 -15.78 2.07 -43.36
C THR A 653 -14.83 2.71 -42.34
N GLY A 654 -13.51 2.57 -42.55
CA GLY A 654 -12.49 3.14 -41.69
C GLY A 654 -12.05 2.23 -40.53
N GLN A 655 -12.18 0.91 -40.66
CA GLN A 655 -11.88 -0.05 -39.59
C GLN A 655 -10.38 -0.13 -39.21
N PHE A 656 -9.50 0.28 -40.13
CA PHE A 656 -8.05 0.41 -39.93
C PHE A 656 -7.55 1.70 -40.57
N GLY A 657 -6.41 2.22 -40.10
CA GLY A 657 -5.86 3.47 -40.63
C GLY A 657 -5.00 3.21 -41.84
N PHE A 658 -5.33 3.79 -42.99
CA PHE A 658 -4.52 3.72 -44.20
C PHE A 658 -4.47 5.08 -44.88
N ASP A 659 -3.27 5.63 -45.02
CA ASP A 659 -3.02 6.98 -45.53
C ASP A 659 -2.08 6.93 -46.73
N TRP A 660 -2.55 7.37 -47.89
CA TRP A 660 -1.79 7.40 -49.14
C TRP A 660 -2.03 8.71 -49.86
N LEU A 661 -1.01 9.18 -50.59
CA LEU A 661 -1.17 10.36 -51.43
C LEU A 661 -2.03 10.00 -52.64
N ARG A 662 -3.21 10.61 -52.75
CA ARG A 662 -4.12 10.41 -53.89
C ARG A 662 -3.61 11.17 -55.11
N ILE A 663 -2.88 10.46 -55.96
CA ILE A 663 -2.46 10.89 -57.29
C ILE A 663 -3.30 10.16 -58.35
N ASP A 664 -3.06 10.43 -59.63
CA ASP A 664 -3.84 9.83 -60.70
C ASP A 664 -3.79 8.29 -60.73
N ASP A 665 -4.97 7.68 -60.69
CA ASP A 665 -5.20 6.24 -60.79
C ASP A 665 -5.87 5.83 -62.11
N ASN A 666 -5.88 6.71 -63.12
CA ASN A 666 -6.45 6.44 -64.44
C ASN A 666 -7.93 6.01 -64.39
N GLY A 667 -8.72 6.58 -63.46
CA GLY A 667 -10.14 6.27 -63.31
C GLY A 667 -10.46 4.97 -62.57
N LEU A 668 -9.47 4.32 -61.93
CA LEU A 668 -9.66 3.10 -61.13
C LEU A 668 -10.18 3.37 -59.70
N THR A 669 -10.36 4.63 -59.35
CA THR A 669 -10.94 5.09 -58.07
C THR A 669 -11.93 6.23 -58.32
N ASN A 670 -12.96 6.29 -57.48
CA ASN A 670 -13.92 7.40 -57.45
C ASN A 670 -13.44 8.53 -56.52
N GLU A 671 -12.37 8.31 -55.77
CA GLU A 671 -11.75 9.31 -54.90
C GLU A 671 -11.02 10.37 -55.73
N LYS A 672 -11.22 11.66 -55.39
CA LYS A 672 -10.52 12.76 -56.07
C LYS A 672 -9.04 12.80 -55.70
N LYS A 673 -8.22 13.20 -56.67
CA LYS A 673 -6.79 13.44 -56.48
C LYS A 673 -6.61 14.65 -55.57
N TYR A 674 -5.60 14.63 -54.71
CA TYR A 674 -5.39 15.72 -53.76
C TYR A 674 -5.06 17.05 -54.42
N GLU A 675 -4.44 17.05 -55.60
CA GLU A 675 -4.20 18.28 -56.38
C GLU A 675 -5.52 18.98 -56.78
N ASP A 676 -6.59 18.21 -57.02
CA ASP A 676 -7.88 18.73 -57.47
C ASP A 676 -8.73 19.24 -56.30
N CYS A 677 -8.52 18.74 -55.09
CA CYS A 677 -9.36 19.03 -53.92
C CYS A 677 -8.68 19.80 -52.79
N LEU A 678 -7.36 19.98 -52.84
CA LEU A 678 -6.61 20.79 -51.89
C LEU A 678 -6.68 22.27 -52.31
N VAL A 679 -7.19 23.10 -51.41
CA VAL A 679 -7.41 24.54 -51.65
C VAL A 679 -6.29 25.37 -51.05
N ASN A 680 -5.89 25.10 -49.80
CA ASN A 680 -4.82 25.85 -49.12
C ASN A 680 -4.18 25.09 -47.93
N GLY A 681 -3.41 25.74 -47.04
CA GLY A 681 -2.88 25.14 -45.81
C GLY A 681 -2.07 26.12 -44.94
N TYR A 682 -1.58 25.66 -43.78
CA TYR A 682 -0.81 26.49 -42.86
C TYR A 682 0.65 26.65 -43.27
N GLU A 683 1.07 27.90 -43.49
CA GLU A 683 2.46 28.32 -43.61
C GLU A 683 2.94 29.00 -42.31
N LYS A 684 4.18 28.71 -41.88
CA LYS A 684 4.72 29.29 -40.64
C LYS A 684 5.25 30.71 -40.93
N PRO A 685 4.93 31.72 -40.09
CA PRO A 685 5.45 33.08 -40.24
C PRO A 685 6.99 33.10 -40.32
N ASN A 686 7.51 33.77 -41.35
CA ASN A 686 8.94 33.92 -41.59
C ASN A 686 9.46 35.27 -41.03
N GLY A 687 10.73 35.26 -40.57
CA GLY A 687 11.44 36.41 -39.96
C GLY A 687 10.93 36.86 -38.57
N LYS A 688 11.84 37.36 -37.72
CA LYS A 688 11.55 37.76 -36.33
C LYS A 688 12.24 39.07 -35.97
N ILE A 689 11.45 40.02 -35.49
CA ILE A 689 11.92 41.22 -34.81
C ILE A 689 11.72 40.98 -33.32
N VAL A 690 12.82 40.90 -32.57
CA VAL A 690 12.79 40.76 -31.11
C VAL A 690 12.89 42.15 -30.51
N ASN A 691 11.87 42.56 -29.76
CA ASN A 691 11.94 43.80 -29.00
C ASN A 691 13.06 43.66 -27.94
N PRO A 692 14.12 44.50 -27.97
CA PRO A 692 15.32 44.31 -27.14
C PRO A 692 15.03 44.38 -25.64
N THR A 693 13.99 45.10 -25.25
CA THR A 693 13.68 45.41 -23.84
C THR A 693 12.64 44.48 -23.25
N THR A 694 11.58 44.15 -24.02
CA THR A 694 10.48 43.29 -23.54
C THR A 694 10.65 41.83 -23.93
N LYS A 695 11.63 41.52 -24.80
CA LYS A 695 11.80 40.21 -25.47
C LYS A 695 10.55 39.72 -26.22
N LYS A 696 9.57 40.61 -26.47
CA LYS A 696 8.36 40.29 -27.24
C LYS A 696 8.77 40.11 -28.71
N ILE A 697 8.36 39.00 -29.30
CA ILE A 697 8.67 38.61 -30.68
C ILE A 697 7.53 39.10 -31.58
N THR A 698 7.87 39.88 -32.60
CA THR A 698 6.96 40.27 -33.69
C THR A 698 7.48 39.65 -34.99
N TYR A 699 6.64 38.94 -35.74
CA TYR A 699 7.03 38.31 -37.00
C TYR A 699 6.95 39.32 -38.15
N THR A 700 7.84 39.20 -39.15
CA THR A 700 7.87 40.13 -40.30
C THR A 700 6.78 39.83 -41.32
N ASP A 701 6.34 38.59 -41.37
CA ASP A 701 5.17 38.14 -42.12
C ASP A 701 4.06 37.74 -41.13
N SER A 702 2.85 38.24 -41.35
CA SER A 702 1.66 37.86 -40.58
C SER A 702 0.75 36.89 -41.33
N ASN A 703 1.04 36.58 -42.60
CA ASN A 703 0.32 35.56 -43.35
C ASN A 703 0.74 34.18 -42.84
N THR A 704 -0.27 33.34 -42.62
CA THR A 704 -0.11 31.97 -42.10
C THR A 704 -0.71 30.94 -43.05
N GLU A 705 -0.97 31.34 -44.29
CA GLU A 705 -1.62 30.57 -45.33
C GLU A 705 -0.70 30.49 -46.56
N TYR A 706 -0.58 29.31 -47.19
CA TYR A 706 0.27 29.12 -48.37
C TYR A 706 -0.17 30.01 -49.54
N GLU A 707 0.79 30.48 -50.32
CA GLU A 707 0.52 31.15 -51.60
C GLU A 707 -0.03 30.15 -52.64
N ALA A 708 -0.73 30.67 -53.66
CA ALA A 708 -1.45 29.86 -54.64
C ALA A 708 -0.53 28.82 -55.32
N GLY A 709 -0.84 27.53 -55.13
CA GLY A 709 -0.11 26.40 -55.70
C GLY A 709 1.01 25.83 -54.82
N GLU A 710 1.28 26.38 -53.63
CA GLU A 710 2.34 25.88 -52.74
C GLU A 710 1.86 24.79 -51.76
N ALA A 711 0.56 24.72 -51.49
CA ALA A 711 -0.03 23.79 -50.54
C ALA A 711 0.17 22.32 -50.94
N PHE A 712 0.00 21.98 -52.23
CA PHE A 712 0.17 20.61 -52.72
C PHE A 712 1.64 20.14 -52.65
N PRO A 713 2.64 20.91 -53.14
CA PRO A 713 4.06 20.61 -52.89
C PRO A 713 4.43 20.48 -51.40
N ALA A 714 3.76 21.22 -50.51
CA ALA A 714 3.96 21.09 -49.07
C ALA A 714 3.35 19.79 -48.51
N LEU A 715 2.19 19.36 -49.01
CA LEU A 715 1.55 18.07 -48.68
C LEU A 715 2.39 16.89 -49.18
N GLU A 716 2.92 16.95 -50.39
CA GLU A 716 3.78 15.90 -50.96
C GLU A 716 5.01 15.61 -50.08
N LYS A 717 5.62 16.66 -49.49
CA LYS A 717 6.77 16.54 -48.58
C LYS A 717 6.45 15.82 -47.27
N MET A 718 5.17 15.59 -46.94
CA MET A 718 4.77 14.85 -45.74
C MET A 718 4.77 13.32 -45.92
N TYR A 719 4.84 12.86 -47.17
CA TYR A 719 4.95 11.44 -47.51
C TYR A 719 6.41 11.05 -47.74
N ASN A 720 6.76 9.81 -47.43
CA ASN A 720 8.06 9.28 -47.80
C ASN A 720 8.10 9.09 -49.32
N GLN A 721 9.01 9.81 -49.99
CA GLN A 721 9.16 9.80 -51.44
C GLN A 721 10.31 8.87 -51.84
N LEU A 722 10.07 7.97 -52.78
CA LEU A 722 11.10 7.17 -53.43
C LEU A 722 11.25 7.65 -54.88
N PRO A 723 12.46 7.96 -55.34
CA PRO A 723 12.65 8.39 -56.72
C PRO A 723 12.26 7.24 -57.66
N ILE A 724 11.41 7.54 -58.63
CA ILE A 724 11.05 6.65 -59.74
C ILE A 724 11.27 7.41 -61.04
N SER A 725 11.39 6.68 -62.14
CA SER A 725 11.53 7.32 -63.42
C SER A 725 10.93 6.44 -64.51
N ARG A 726 10.01 7.05 -65.25
CA ARG A 726 9.10 6.38 -66.16
C ARG A 726 9.17 7.01 -67.54
N THR A 727 9.12 6.17 -68.57
CA THR A 727 9.13 6.62 -69.98
C THR A 727 7.74 7.02 -70.43
N SER A 728 6.69 6.33 -69.97
CA SER A 728 5.29 6.56 -70.32
C SER A 728 4.67 7.75 -69.56
N THR A 729 5.21 8.10 -68.40
CA THR A 729 4.76 9.21 -67.54
C THR A 729 5.95 10.01 -66.97
N PRO A 730 6.66 10.80 -67.80
CA PRO A 730 7.92 11.46 -67.41
C PRO A 730 7.82 12.46 -66.25
N LYS A 731 6.60 12.97 -65.98
CA LYS A 731 6.33 13.90 -64.88
C LYS A 731 6.22 13.19 -63.52
N LEU A 732 5.94 11.89 -63.50
CA LEU A 732 5.86 11.09 -62.28
C LEU A 732 7.27 10.65 -61.88
N THR A 733 7.94 11.49 -61.09
CA THR A 733 9.33 11.26 -60.66
C THR A 733 9.44 10.67 -59.25
N GLN A 734 8.33 10.55 -58.53
CA GLN A 734 8.29 10.08 -57.14
C GLN A 734 7.19 9.04 -56.92
N TYR A 735 7.53 7.98 -56.21
CA TYR A 735 6.58 7.05 -55.61
C TYR A 735 6.34 7.46 -54.15
N TYR A 736 5.07 7.65 -53.79
CA TYR A 736 4.67 8.06 -52.45
C TYR A 736 4.30 6.84 -51.62
N VAL A 737 5.07 6.58 -50.56
CA VAL A 737 4.90 5.40 -49.73
C VAL A 737 3.71 5.57 -48.78
N PRO A 738 2.67 4.72 -48.84
CA PRO A 738 1.53 4.78 -47.93
C PRO A 738 1.87 4.32 -46.50
N TRP A 739 1.08 4.79 -45.54
CA TRP A 739 1.11 4.42 -44.13
C TRP A 739 -0.07 3.53 -43.75
N LEU A 740 0.18 2.53 -42.90
CA LEU A 740 -0.82 1.59 -42.39
C LEU A 740 -0.74 1.48 -40.86
N ASN A 741 -1.88 1.53 -40.18
CA ASN A 741 -2.03 1.24 -38.75
C ASN A 741 -2.82 -0.04 -38.56
N LEU A 742 -2.19 -1.03 -37.91
CA LEU A 742 -2.83 -2.28 -37.52
C LEU A 742 -2.49 -2.62 -36.06
N TYR A 743 -3.48 -3.11 -35.33
CA TYR A 743 -3.26 -3.70 -34.01
C TYR A 743 -2.63 -5.09 -34.15
N PRO A 744 -1.79 -5.53 -33.20
CA PRO A 744 -1.39 -6.93 -33.15
C PRO A 744 -2.60 -7.82 -32.85
N LYS A 745 -2.65 -9.01 -33.44
CA LYS A 745 -3.71 -10.00 -33.24
C LYS A 745 -4.02 -10.23 -31.76
N ALA A 746 -2.99 -10.44 -30.94
CA ALA A 746 -3.17 -10.67 -29.50
C ALA A 746 -3.86 -9.50 -28.76
N VAL A 747 -3.63 -8.26 -29.21
CA VAL A 747 -4.25 -7.06 -28.60
C VAL A 747 -5.69 -6.90 -29.09
N SER A 748 -5.92 -7.12 -30.39
CA SER A 748 -7.27 -7.15 -30.96
C SER A 748 -8.15 -8.23 -30.32
N ASP A 749 -7.61 -9.44 -30.15
CA ASP A 749 -8.29 -10.57 -29.51
C ASP A 749 -8.67 -10.27 -28.05
N ALA A 750 -7.79 -9.57 -27.32
CA ALA A 750 -7.98 -9.21 -25.92
C ALA A 750 -9.05 -8.13 -25.69
N ILE A 751 -9.39 -7.35 -26.72
CA ILE A 751 -10.44 -6.33 -26.64
C ILE A 751 -11.79 -6.97 -26.94
N ILE A 752 -12.75 -6.75 -26.04
CA ILE A 752 -14.09 -7.35 -26.09
C ILE A 752 -15.15 -6.41 -26.67
N THR A 753 -14.83 -5.14 -26.91
CA THR A 753 -15.76 -4.16 -27.50
C THR A 753 -15.95 -4.39 -29.01
N THR A 754 -17.14 -4.08 -29.52
CA THR A 754 -17.47 -4.16 -30.96
C THR A 754 -17.53 -2.76 -31.58
N PRO A 755 -16.89 -2.51 -32.74
CA PRO A 755 -15.99 -3.40 -33.48
C PRO A 755 -14.66 -3.59 -32.74
N LYS A 756 -14.06 -4.76 -32.87
CA LYS A 756 -12.69 -4.98 -32.38
C LYS A 756 -11.70 -4.15 -33.19
N PRO A 757 -10.59 -3.68 -32.60
CA PRO A 757 -9.55 -3.01 -33.37
C PRO A 757 -9.01 -3.94 -34.46
N ALA A 758 -8.91 -3.45 -35.70
CA ALA A 758 -8.47 -4.27 -36.80
C ALA A 758 -7.00 -4.70 -36.63
N TYR A 759 -6.76 -6.02 -36.65
CA TYR A 759 -5.41 -6.60 -36.78
C TYR A 759 -5.11 -7.07 -38.20
N GLU A 760 -6.09 -6.99 -39.09
CA GLU A 760 -5.98 -7.33 -40.50
C GLU A 760 -6.47 -6.17 -41.39
N ALA A 761 -5.83 -5.98 -42.53
CA ALA A 761 -6.22 -5.01 -43.55
C ALA A 761 -6.23 -5.67 -44.92
N GLU A 762 -7.40 -5.64 -45.56
CA GLU A 762 -7.54 -6.02 -46.96
C GLU A 762 -7.34 -4.79 -47.85
N LEU A 763 -6.33 -4.83 -48.72
CA LEU A 763 -5.99 -3.73 -49.64
C LEU A 763 -6.04 -4.20 -51.09
N ARG A 764 -6.59 -3.35 -51.96
CA ARG A 764 -6.49 -3.49 -53.42
C ARG A 764 -5.06 -3.22 -53.87
N VAL A 765 -4.59 -3.98 -54.84
CA VAL A 765 -3.25 -3.84 -55.42
C VAL A 765 -3.37 -3.35 -56.86
N LEU A 766 -2.68 -2.25 -57.16
CA LEU A 766 -2.53 -1.75 -58.52
C LEU A 766 -1.10 -2.00 -58.99
N ILE A 767 -0.97 -2.55 -60.20
CA ILE A 767 0.33 -2.77 -60.82
C ILE A 767 0.38 -2.01 -62.14
N ASP A 768 1.52 -1.36 -62.35
CA ASP A 768 1.88 -0.72 -63.61
C ASP A 768 3.23 -1.28 -64.06
N VAL A 769 3.26 -1.89 -65.24
CA VAL A 769 4.46 -2.53 -65.82
C VAL A 769 4.78 -1.82 -67.13
N GLU A 770 5.97 -1.26 -67.17
CA GLU A 770 6.50 -0.53 -68.31
C GLU A 770 7.70 -1.27 -68.91
N ILE A 771 7.97 -1.08 -70.20
CA ILE A 771 9.16 -1.60 -70.92
C ILE A 771 9.19 -3.14 -71.09
N GLU A 772 9.16 -3.93 -70.00
CA GLU A 772 9.38 -5.38 -70.00
C GLU A 772 8.66 -6.08 -68.85
N GLU A 773 8.10 -7.27 -69.09
CA GLU A 773 7.41 -8.06 -68.07
C GLU A 773 8.40 -8.69 -67.07
N PRO A 774 8.19 -8.52 -65.75
CA PRO A 774 9.02 -9.18 -64.75
C PRO A 774 8.68 -10.68 -64.65
N ASP A 775 9.69 -11.51 -64.39
CA ASP A 775 9.49 -12.94 -64.08
C ASP A 775 8.55 -13.12 -62.89
N GLN A 776 8.66 -12.24 -61.88
CA GLN A 776 7.81 -12.23 -60.71
C GLN A 776 7.81 -10.91 -59.96
N VAL A 777 6.71 -10.64 -59.28
CA VAL A 777 6.57 -9.52 -58.34
C VAL A 777 6.23 -10.13 -56.99
N ARG A 778 7.07 -9.88 -55.98
CA ARG A 778 6.97 -10.49 -54.65
C ARG A 778 6.88 -9.43 -53.56
N LEU A 779 6.05 -9.67 -52.54
CA LEU A 779 6.14 -8.95 -51.28
C LEU A 779 7.15 -9.61 -50.34
N VAL A 780 7.96 -8.78 -49.68
CA VAL A 780 8.96 -9.15 -48.68
C VAL A 780 8.69 -8.32 -47.43
N PHE A 781 8.55 -9.00 -46.30
CA PHE A 781 8.26 -8.41 -45.00
C PHE A 781 8.85 -9.27 -43.89
N ASP A 782 8.83 -8.75 -42.66
CA ASP A 782 9.29 -9.49 -41.50
C ASP A 782 8.20 -10.44 -40.99
N LYS A 783 8.38 -11.74 -41.25
CA LYS A 783 7.46 -12.80 -40.82
C LYS A 783 7.23 -12.89 -39.32
N ARG A 784 8.07 -12.24 -38.50
CA ARG A 784 7.85 -12.18 -37.05
C ARG A 784 6.62 -11.34 -36.71
N TYR A 785 6.27 -10.39 -37.56
CA TYR A 785 5.23 -9.39 -37.31
C TYR A 785 4.03 -9.52 -38.22
N PHE A 786 4.21 -10.01 -39.45
CA PHE A 786 3.12 -10.11 -40.42
C PHE A 786 2.99 -11.48 -41.06
N THR A 787 1.76 -11.79 -41.47
CA THR A 787 1.48 -12.72 -42.56
C THR A 787 0.65 -12.00 -43.61
N ILE A 788 1.00 -12.14 -44.88
CA ILE A 788 0.20 -11.59 -45.98
C ILE A 788 -0.33 -12.76 -46.79
N ASP A 789 -1.65 -12.85 -46.94
CA ASP A 789 -2.35 -14.01 -47.54
C ASP A 789 -1.93 -15.36 -46.91
N ASN A 790 -1.75 -15.35 -45.58
CA ASN A 790 -1.27 -16.47 -44.77
C ASN A 790 0.13 -17.02 -45.14
N LYS A 791 0.94 -16.22 -45.85
CA LYS A 791 2.33 -16.54 -46.21
C LYS A 791 3.31 -15.67 -45.43
N ASP A 792 4.59 -16.05 -45.42
CA ASP A 792 5.63 -15.44 -44.57
C ASP A 792 6.54 -14.44 -45.30
N GLY A 793 6.40 -14.29 -46.61
CA GLY A 793 7.15 -13.29 -47.40
C GLY A 793 8.63 -13.60 -47.57
N THR A 794 9.07 -14.80 -47.18
CA THR A 794 10.42 -15.31 -47.45
C THR A 794 10.51 -15.96 -48.82
N ASP A 795 11.73 -16.16 -49.32
CA ASP A 795 11.92 -16.87 -50.59
C ASP A 795 11.44 -18.33 -50.56
N ALA A 796 11.29 -18.92 -49.36
CA ALA A 796 10.73 -20.27 -49.18
C ALA A 796 9.20 -20.30 -49.23
N ASN A 797 8.51 -19.20 -48.90
CA ASN A 797 7.05 -19.09 -48.98
C ASN A 797 6.62 -17.67 -49.42
N PRO A 798 6.87 -17.31 -50.70
CA PRO A 798 6.73 -15.94 -51.18
C PRO A 798 5.28 -15.55 -51.44
N VAL A 799 4.96 -14.29 -51.14
CA VAL A 799 3.69 -13.68 -51.55
C VAL A 799 3.83 -13.15 -52.96
N LEU A 800 3.22 -13.85 -53.90
CA LEU A 800 3.25 -13.52 -55.32
C LEU A 800 2.06 -12.63 -55.66
N LEU A 801 2.34 -11.50 -56.30
CA LEU A 801 1.31 -10.68 -56.92
C LEU A 801 1.01 -11.23 -58.32
N THR A 802 -0.27 -11.37 -58.62
CA THR A 802 -0.80 -11.88 -59.90
C THR A 802 -0.71 -10.82 -61.00
N ASN A 803 -0.72 -11.28 -62.26
CA ASN A 803 -0.90 -10.44 -63.46
C ASN A 803 0.24 -9.41 -63.75
N LYS A 804 1.35 -9.91 -64.30
CA LYS A 804 2.62 -9.18 -64.58
C LYS A 804 2.71 -8.59 -65.99
N THR A 805 1.60 -8.59 -66.72
CA THR A 805 1.54 -8.25 -68.14
C THR A 805 1.99 -6.82 -68.43
N LEU A 806 2.64 -6.59 -69.56
CA LEU A 806 3.02 -5.25 -70.00
C LEU A 806 1.77 -4.38 -70.24
N GLY A 807 1.73 -3.15 -69.72
CA GLY A 807 0.62 -2.22 -69.96
C GLY A 807 0.29 -1.30 -68.79
N ALA A 808 -0.65 -0.39 -69.03
CA ALA A 808 -1.04 0.67 -68.08
C ALA A 808 -1.46 0.14 -66.70
N LYS A 809 -1.39 1.05 -65.71
CA LYS A 809 -1.87 0.86 -64.33
C LYS A 809 -3.23 0.17 -64.31
N ARG A 810 -3.33 -0.95 -63.59
CA ARG A 810 -4.54 -1.76 -63.44
C ARG A 810 -4.62 -2.41 -62.07
N GLU A 811 -5.82 -2.73 -61.63
CA GLU A 811 -6.04 -3.55 -60.44
C GLU A 811 -5.78 -5.03 -60.74
N VAL A 812 -5.09 -5.72 -59.82
CA VAL A 812 -4.71 -7.13 -60.00
C VAL A 812 -5.23 -8.07 -58.92
N GLY A 813 -6.00 -7.54 -57.97
CA GLY A 813 -6.61 -8.27 -56.85
C GLY A 813 -6.44 -7.57 -55.50
N THR A 814 -6.71 -8.29 -54.42
CA THR A 814 -6.48 -7.84 -53.04
C THR A 814 -5.38 -8.64 -52.35
N ILE A 815 -4.77 -8.03 -51.33
CA ILE A 815 -3.91 -8.69 -50.35
C ILE A 815 -4.49 -8.51 -48.96
N ASN A 816 -4.43 -9.54 -48.12
CA ASN A 816 -4.80 -9.44 -46.71
C ASN A 816 -3.55 -9.41 -45.82
N ILE A 817 -3.26 -8.26 -45.24
CA ILE A 817 -2.13 -8.03 -44.34
C ILE A 817 -2.59 -8.26 -42.90
N LYS A 818 -2.07 -9.30 -42.23
CA LYS A 818 -2.34 -9.57 -40.81
C LYS A 818 -1.14 -9.22 -39.95
N CYS A 819 -1.36 -8.40 -38.92
CA CYS A 819 -0.38 -8.10 -37.89
C CYS A 819 -0.46 -9.16 -36.77
N ILE A 820 0.46 -10.12 -36.79
CA ILE A 820 0.44 -11.27 -35.86
C ILE A 820 1.21 -11.00 -34.56
N ARG A 821 2.08 -9.99 -34.51
CA ARG A 821 2.87 -9.64 -33.32
C ARG A 821 3.20 -8.14 -33.26
N GLU A 822 3.38 -7.63 -32.05
CA GLU A 822 3.76 -6.25 -31.78
C GLU A 822 5.23 -5.91 -32.11
N PHE A 823 5.49 -4.67 -32.53
CA PHE A 823 6.82 -4.16 -32.90
C PHE A 823 7.04 -2.68 -32.51
N GLY A 824 8.26 -2.35 -32.04
CA GLY A 824 8.59 -1.04 -31.44
C GLY A 824 9.21 0.00 -32.37
N THR A 825 9.35 -0.30 -33.66
CA THR A 825 9.76 0.63 -34.72
C THR A 825 8.92 0.35 -35.96
N ASP A 826 8.62 1.38 -36.76
CA ASP A 826 7.86 1.21 -37.99
C ASP A 826 8.45 0.09 -38.85
N GLN A 827 7.58 -0.76 -39.40
CA GLN A 827 7.98 -1.88 -40.24
C GLN A 827 7.68 -1.57 -41.70
N GLU A 828 8.43 -2.19 -42.61
CA GLU A 828 8.28 -1.98 -44.04
C GLU A 828 7.83 -3.28 -44.71
N ILE A 829 6.75 -3.22 -45.47
CA ILE A 829 6.36 -4.26 -46.42
C ILE A 829 6.86 -3.79 -47.79
N LYS A 830 7.84 -4.47 -48.36
CA LYS A 830 8.49 -4.08 -49.62
C LYS A 830 8.00 -4.97 -50.75
N VAL A 831 7.82 -4.39 -51.92
CA VAL A 831 7.50 -5.13 -53.14
C VAL A 831 8.71 -5.09 -54.05
N TYR A 832 9.17 -6.26 -54.50
CA TYR A 832 10.28 -6.37 -55.43
C TYR A 832 9.82 -6.98 -56.74
N ALA A 833 10.19 -6.32 -57.85
CA ALA A 833 10.11 -6.89 -59.18
C ALA A 833 11.42 -7.61 -59.50
N TYR A 834 11.30 -8.83 -59.97
CA TYR A 834 12.39 -9.67 -60.42
C TYR A 834 12.44 -9.54 -61.94
N PRO A 835 13.54 -8.99 -62.51
CA PRO A 835 13.66 -8.83 -63.96
C PRO A 835 13.47 -10.15 -64.70
N LYS A 836 13.13 -10.06 -65.99
CA LYS A 836 13.01 -11.22 -66.87
C LYS A 836 14.26 -12.10 -66.83
N ASP A 837 14.07 -13.41 -66.93
CA ASP A 837 15.09 -14.46 -66.89
C ASP A 837 15.84 -14.60 -65.55
N SER A 838 15.56 -13.76 -64.54
CA SER A 838 16.21 -13.85 -63.24
C SER A 838 15.90 -15.16 -62.51
N LEU A 839 14.76 -15.80 -62.78
CA LEU A 839 14.41 -17.11 -62.20
C LEU A 839 15.33 -18.25 -62.65
N LEU A 840 16.08 -18.08 -63.75
CA LEU A 840 17.07 -19.06 -64.24
C LEU A 840 18.39 -19.00 -63.45
N GLU A 841 18.61 -17.94 -62.67
CA GLU A 841 19.81 -17.71 -61.87
C GLU A 841 19.67 -18.25 -60.44
N THR A 842 20.79 -18.42 -59.73
CA THR A 842 20.77 -18.84 -58.31
C THR A 842 20.00 -17.87 -57.42
N THR A 843 19.43 -18.34 -56.31
CA THR A 843 18.69 -17.50 -55.34
C THR A 843 19.50 -16.30 -54.85
N ALA A 844 20.79 -16.48 -54.60
CA ALA A 844 21.69 -15.40 -54.21
C ALA A 844 21.79 -14.31 -55.29
N LYS A 845 21.87 -14.71 -56.56
CA LYS A 845 21.94 -13.78 -57.69
C LYS A 845 20.60 -13.11 -57.98
N GLN A 846 19.48 -13.83 -57.85
CA GLN A 846 18.12 -13.25 -57.87
C GLN A 846 17.96 -12.10 -56.86
N LEU A 847 18.47 -12.26 -55.64
CA LEU A 847 18.43 -11.23 -54.59
C LEU A 847 19.24 -9.96 -54.94
N THR A 848 20.28 -10.07 -55.77
CA THR A 848 21.06 -8.92 -56.28
C THR A 848 20.43 -8.26 -57.51
N LEU A 849 19.65 -9.01 -58.28
CA LEU A 849 19.02 -8.53 -59.52
C LEU A 849 17.66 -7.86 -59.29
N ARG A 850 16.93 -8.23 -58.23
CA ARG A 850 15.62 -7.64 -57.93
C ARG A 850 15.67 -6.11 -57.77
N ARG A 851 14.58 -5.43 -58.11
CA ARG A 851 14.43 -3.97 -57.98
C ARG A 851 13.18 -3.65 -57.15
N LEU A 852 13.24 -2.61 -56.34
CA LEU A 852 12.12 -2.21 -55.48
C LEU A 852 11.00 -1.62 -56.35
N ALA A 853 9.81 -2.21 -56.33
CA ALA A 853 8.65 -1.82 -57.14
C ALA A 853 7.53 -1.16 -56.32
N GLY A 854 7.55 -1.27 -54.99
CA GLY A 854 6.53 -0.65 -54.12
C GLY A 854 6.87 -0.84 -52.64
N LYS A 855 6.16 -0.13 -51.76
CA LYS A 855 6.42 -0.18 -50.32
C LYS A 855 5.19 0.28 -49.52
N ILE A 856 4.92 -0.34 -48.37
CA ILE A 856 4.00 0.16 -47.33
C ILE A 856 4.80 0.33 -46.04
N ILE A 857 4.54 1.39 -45.27
CA ILE A 857 5.05 1.53 -43.91
C ILE A 857 3.94 1.21 -42.92
N VAL A 858 4.16 0.23 -42.04
CA VAL A 858 3.24 -0.09 -40.95
C VAL A 858 3.76 0.56 -39.67
N CYS A 859 3.00 1.47 -39.06
CA CYS A 859 3.48 2.20 -37.89
C CYS A 859 3.74 1.26 -36.71
N ALA A 860 4.79 1.55 -35.93
CA ALA A 860 5.10 0.83 -34.71
C ALA A 860 3.86 0.75 -33.81
N ASN A 861 3.58 -0.42 -33.27
CA ASN A 861 2.40 -0.63 -32.46
C ASN A 861 2.71 -1.21 -31.07
N LEU A 862 3.96 -1.47 -30.68
CA LEU A 862 4.33 -1.99 -29.34
C LEU A 862 4.22 -0.94 -28.23
N ASN A 863 3.64 -1.33 -27.08
CA ASN A 863 3.65 -0.55 -25.82
C ASN A 863 4.47 -1.28 -24.73
N ARG A 864 5.81 -1.17 -24.76
CA ARG A 864 6.69 -1.58 -23.64
C ARG A 864 7.83 -0.58 -23.51
N PRO A 865 8.29 -0.21 -22.30
CA PRO A 865 9.50 0.55 -22.16
C PRO A 865 10.67 -0.30 -22.69
N LYS A 866 11.34 0.18 -23.74
CA LYS A 866 12.60 -0.41 -24.19
C LYS A 866 13.58 -0.25 -23.02
N ASN A 867 14.04 -1.37 -22.44
CA ASN A 867 14.87 -1.47 -21.25
C ASN A 867 15.69 -0.20 -20.94
N GLY A 868 15.33 0.51 -19.87
CA GLY A 868 16.16 1.59 -19.31
C GLY A 868 15.99 3.01 -19.89
N LYS A 869 14.85 3.34 -20.53
CA LYS A 869 14.42 4.73 -20.78
C LYS A 869 13.02 4.99 -20.22
N ILE A 870 12.86 6.01 -19.37
CA ILE A 870 11.56 6.55 -18.97
C ILE A 870 10.98 7.34 -20.14
N LYS A 871 10.47 6.62 -21.13
CA LYS A 871 9.33 6.97 -21.98
C LYS A 871 9.11 5.76 -22.86
N ALA A 872 8.13 4.92 -22.48
CA ALA A 872 7.54 4.01 -23.44
C ALA A 872 7.08 4.86 -24.63
N ILE A 873 7.55 4.55 -25.83
CA ILE A 873 6.89 5.06 -27.03
C ILE A 873 5.55 4.33 -27.05
N THR A 874 4.52 4.93 -26.45
CA THR A 874 3.15 4.41 -26.40
C THR A 874 2.45 4.78 -27.70
N ASN A 875 2.77 4.04 -28.77
CA ASN A 875 2.14 4.28 -30.07
C ASN A 875 0.67 3.81 -30.11
N ARG A 876 0.29 2.85 -29.25
CA ARG A 876 -1.12 2.55 -28.95
C ARG A 876 -1.54 3.34 -27.71
N LYS A 877 -2.72 3.95 -27.71
CA LYS A 877 -3.26 4.68 -26.55
C LYS A 877 -4.68 4.22 -26.22
N THR A 878 -5.10 4.47 -25.00
CA THR A 878 -6.48 4.25 -24.56
C THR A 878 -7.10 5.58 -24.20
N GLN A 879 -8.31 5.86 -24.69
CA GLN A 879 -9.10 7.03 -24.28
C GLN A 879 -10.43 6.53 -23.71
N LYS A 880 -10.72 6.92 -22.47
CA LYS A 880 -11.98 6.60 -21.81
C LYS A 880 -13.06 7.60 -22.22
N PHE A 881 -14.25 7.12 -22.55
CA PHE A 881 -15.42 7.92 -22.92
C PHE A 881 -16.58 7.58 -22.00
N VAL A 882 -17.33 8.60 -21.58
CA VAL A 882 -18.62 8.41 -20.92
C VAL A 882 -19.70 9.01 -21.79
N LEU A 883 -20.62 8.16 -22.25
CA LEU A 883 -21.78 8.53 -23.04
C LEU A 883 -22.95 8.78 -22.11
N VAL A 884 -23.38 10.04 -22.00
CA VAL A 884 -24.39 10.50 -21.04
C VAL A 884 -25.67 10.84 -21.79
N GLN A 885 -26.70 10.00 -21.61
CA GLN A 885 -28.06 10.35 -22.01
C GLN A 885 -28.58 11.44 -21.07
N VAL A 886 -29.11 12.54 -21.60
CA VAL A 886 -29.62 13.64 -20.76
C VAL A 886 -31.14 13.69 -20.87
N ARG A 887 -31.80 13.56 -19.72
CA ARG A 887 -33.25 13.75 -19.60
C ARG A 887 -33.53 15.19 -19.19
N THR A 888 -34.41 15.84 -19.94
CA THR A 888 -34.86 17.21 -19.70
C THR A 888 -36.38 17.28 -19.75
N ASN A 889 -36.98 18.20 -19.01
CA ASN A 889 -38.41 18.51 -19.10
C ASN A 889 -38.57 19.96 -19.52
N VAL A 890 -38.86 20.16 -20.80
CA VAL A 890 -38.98 21.50 -21.40
C VAL A 890 -40.38 21.63 -21.97
N MET A 891 -41.09 22.70 -21.60
CA MET A 891 -42.50 22.92 -21.98
C MET A 891 -43.46 21.81 -21.51
N GLY A 892 -43.13 21.11 -20.41
CA GLY A 892 -43.97 20.04 -19.86
C GLY A 892 -43.85 18.71 -20.62
N LYS A 893 -42.90 18.61 -21.58
CA LYS A 893 -42.59 17.39 -22.30
C LYS A 893 -41.23 16.86 -21.84
N GLU A 894 -41.21 15.62 -21.39
CA GLU A 894 -39.97 14.93 -21.05
C GLU A 894 -39.34 14.33 -22.31
N GLU A 895 -38.07 14.65 -22.52
CA GLU A 895 -37.27 14.18 -23.66
C GLU A 895 -35.93 13.67 -23.12
N THR A 896 -35.49 12.51 -23.60
CA THR A 896 -34.19 11.92 -23.25
C THR A 896 -33.40 11.69 -24.52
N GLY A 897 -32.14 12.16 -24.55
CA GLY A 897 -31.28 11.93 -25.71
C GLY A 897 -30.86 10.45 -25.83
N VAL A 898 -30.77 9.94 -27.06
CA VAL A 898 -30.42 8.54 -27.35
C VAL A 898 -29.23 8.49 -28.31
N PHE A 899 -28.31 7.53 -28.10
CA PHE A 899 -27.20 7.23 -29.00
C PHE A 899 -27.57 6.10 -29.97
N ASP A 900 -27.29 6.28 -31.27
CA ASP A 900 -27.43 5.21 -32.25
C ASP A 900 -26.24 4.24 -32.14
N PRO A 901 -26.45 2.90 -32.14
CA PRO A 901 -25.37 1.92 -32.19
C PRO A 901 -24.33 2.17 -33.31
N ALA A 902 -24.75 2.70 -34.46
CA ALA A 902 -23.86 3.02 -35.58
C ALA A 902 -22.89 4.17 -35.27
N GLU A 903 -23.30 5.16 -34.46
CA GLU A 903 -22.41 6.23 -33.99
C GLU A 903 -21.25 5.67 -33.15
N LYS A 904 -21.55 4.69 -32.28
CA LYS A 904 -20.54 4.03 -31.44
C LYS A 904 -19.54 3.25 -32.29
N ILE A 905 -20.02 2.53 -33.31
CA ILE A 905 -19.17 1.80 -34.28
C ILE A 905 -18.25 2.76 -35.02
N ASN A 906 -18.78 3.88 -35.53
CA ASN A 906 -18.00 4.88 -36.27
C ASN A 906 -16.96 5.58 -35.38
N LEU A 907 -17.30 5.85 -34.11
CA LEU A 907 -16.34 6.36 -33.13
C LEU A 907 -15.17 5.39 -32.93
N HIS A 908 -15.44 4.11 -32.71
CA HIS A 908 -14.38 3.12 -32.58
C HIS A 908 -13.50 3.03 -33.83
N ASN A 909 -14.11 2.95 -35.02
CA ASN A 909 -13.37 2.92 -36.29
C ASN A 909 -12.46 4.14 -36.46
N ALA A 910 -12.98 5.35 -36.24
CA ALA A 910 -12.20 6.59 -36.33
C ALA A 910 -10.98 6.59 -35.37
N LEU A 911 -11.15 6.10 -34.14
CA LEU A 911 -10.06 6.00 -33.15
C LEU A 911 -9.04 4.92 -33.52
N HIS A 912 -9.49 3.77 -34.01
CA HIS A 912 -8.61 2.66 -34.40
C HIS A 912 -7.64 3.05 -35.53
N GLN A 913 -8.04 3.95 -36.42
CA GLN A 913 -7.17 4.48 -37.47
C GLN A 913 -5.89 5.12 -36.94
N ALA A 914 -5.94 5.68 -35.73
CA ALA A 914 -4.80 6.29 -35.05
C ALA A 914 -4.22 5.40 -33.93
N LEU A 915 -4.47 4.08 -33.93
CA LEU A 915 -4.07 3.16 -32.85
C LEU A 915 -4.55 3.61 -31.46
N ILE A 916 -5.76 4.17 -31.38
CA ILE A 916 -6.41 4.51 -30.12
C ILE A 916 -7.55 3.54 -29.86
N HIS A 917 -7.55 2.92 -28.69
CA HIS A 917 -8.69 2.15 -28.21
C HIS A 917 -9.58 3.06 -27.37
N GLY A 918 -10.83 3.23 -27.79
CA GLY A 918 -11.85 3.92 -27.00
C GLY A 918 -12.45 2.96 -25.98
N GLU A 919 -12.30 3.22 -24.69
CA GLU A 919 -13.07 2.54 -23.64
C GLU A 919 -14.37 3.32 -23.46
N VAL A 920 -15.43 2.88 -24.13
CA VAL A 920 -16.73 3.57 -24.14
C VAL A 920 -17.63 2.98 -23.08
N GLU A 921 -17.97 3.78 -22.08
CA GLU A 921 -18.92 3.45 -21.04
C GLU A 921 -20.19 4.27 -21.19
N GLU A 922 -21.35 3.65 -21.01
CA GLU A 922 -22.59 4.39 -20.84
C GLU A 922 -22.67 4.91 -19.41
N PHE A 923 -23.15 6.13 -19.26
CA PHE A 923 -23.35 6.75 -17.97
C PHE A 923 -24.33 5.91 -17.15
N VAL A 924 -23.96 5.61 -15.92
CA VAL A 924 -24.86 5.00 -14.93
C VAL A 924 -24.83 5.89 -13.71
N ALA A 925 -26.01 6.33 -13.26
CA ALA A 925 -26.11 7.09 -12.03
C ALA A 925 -25.76 6.17 -10.85
N LYS A 926 -24.88 6.62 -9.95
CA LYS A 926 -24.40 5.80 -8.82
C LYS A 926 -24.72 6.46 -7.48
N ASP A 927 -25.04 5.64 -6.48
CA ASP A 927 -25.20 6.06 -5.09
C ASP A 927 -23.86 6.39 -4.41
N ILE A 928 -23.91 6.80 -3.14
CA ILE A 928 -22.73 7.13 -2.32
C ILE A 928 -21.80 5.93 -2.06
N HIS A 929 -22.25 4.71 -2.34
CA HIS A 929 -21.50 3.47 -2.21
C HIS A 929 -20.97 2.97 -3.57
N GLY A 930 -21.25 3.69 -4.67
CA GLY A 930 -20.82 3.34 -6.02
C GLY A 930 -21.71 2.33 -6.73
N ASN A 931 -22.88 1.99 -6.16
CA ASN A 931 -23.84 1.08 -6.78
C ASN A 931 -24.72 1.81 -7.80
N PRO A 932 -25.13 1.16 -8.90
CA PRO A 932 -26.12 1.71 -9.82
C PRO A 932 -27.41 2.12 -9.10
N LEU A 933 -27.88 3.34 -9.34
CA LEU A 933 -29.23 3.76 -8.92
C LEU A 933 -30.25 2.99 -9.75
N LEU A 934 -31.27 2.48 -9.07
CA LEU A 934 -32.38 1.77 -9.69
C LEU A 934 -33.63 2.65 -9.68
N ASP A 935 -34.42 2.56 -10.74
CA ASP A 935 -35.76 3.13 -10.78
C ASP A 935 -36.75 2.31 -9.92
N SER A 936 -37.99 2.77 -9.84
CA SER A 936 -39.04 2.11 -9.05
C SER A 936 -39.44 0.71 -9.55
N ALA A 937 -39.03 0.33 -10.77
CA ALA A 937 -39.20 -1.01 -11.32
C ALA A 937 -37.96 -1.89 -11.15
N GLY A 938 -36.89 -1.37 -10.53
CA GLY A 938 -35.63 -2.07 -10.33
C GLY A 938 -34.68 -2.03 -11.53
N ALA A 939 -34.95 -1.22 -12.56
CA ALA A 939 -34.06 -1.04 -13.71
C ALA A 939 -32.99 0.01 -13.41
N ILE A 940 -31.79 -0.17 -13.96
CA ILE A 940 -30.67 0.76 -13.75
C ILE A 940 -30.97 2.12 -14.42
N ILE A 941 -30.74 3.22 -13.70
CA ILE A 941 -30.83 4.58 -14.24
C ILE A 941 -29.55 4.89 -15.03
N ASP A 942 -29.70 5.03 -16.35
CA ASP A 942 -28.63 5.22 -17.35
C ASP A 942 -28.58 6.64 -17.95
N TYR A 943 -29.36 7.58 -17.39
CA TYR A 943 -29.44 8.97 -17.84
C TYR A 943 -29.15 9.98 -16.72
N LEU A 944 -28.65 11.15 -17.10
CA LEU A 944 -28.52 12.33 -16.24
C LEU A 944 -29.84 13.11 -16.26
N ASP A 945 -30.54 13.14 -15.13
CA ASP A 945 -31.81 13.84 -14.99
C ASP A 945 -31.63 15.33 -14.64
N LEU A 946 -32.00 16.21 -15.57
CA LEU A 946 -31.99 17.67 -15.40
C LEU A 946 -33.39 18.27 -15.41
N SER A 947 -34.45 17.47 -15.32
CA SER A 947 -35.86 17.92 -15.38
C SER A 947 -36.20 18.98 -14.31
N THR A 948 -35.54 18.94 -13.16
CA THR A 948 -35.72 19.88 -12.05
C THR A 948 -34.69 21.01 -12.03
N ASN A 949 -33.70 21.00 -12.93
CA ASN A 949 -32.64 21.99 -12.94
C ASN A 949 -33.13 23.31 -13.54
N ALA A 950 -33.13 24.38 -12.75
CA ALA A 950 -33.62 25.71 -13.15
C ALA A 950 -32.94 26.27 -14.42
N ASN A 951 -31.70 25.87 -14.72
CA ASN A 951 -31.02 26.32 -15.95
C ASN A 951 -31.56 25.66 -17.23
N PHE A 952 -32.26 24.51 -17.10
CA PHE A 952 -32.83 23.71 -18.19
C PHE A 952 -34.37 23.74 -18.21
N GLN A 953 -34.99 24.62 -17.42
CA GLN A 953 -36.42 24.91 -17.48
C GLN A 953 -36.71 26.11 -18.41
N ILE A 954 -37.97 26.31 -18.79
CA ILE A 954 -38.38 27.46 -19.61
C ILE A 954 -37.98 28.78 -18.92
N GLY A 955 -37.21 29.63 -19.61
CA GLY A 955 -36.69 30.89 -19.05
C GLY A 955 -35.34 30.74 -18.32
N GLY A 956 -34.80 29.51 -18.23
CA GLY A 956 -33.45 29.24 -17.76
C GLY A 956 -32.36 29.66 -18.75
N ILE A 957 -31.11 29.63 -18.30
CA ILE A 957 -29.96 30.15 -19.05
C ILE A 957 -29.70 29.37 -20.36
N TYR A 958 -30.03 28.08 -20.41
CA TYR A 958 -29.77 27.24 -21.59
C TYR A 958 -31.01 26.94 -22.45
N ILE A 959 -32.20 27.41 -22.05
CA ILE A 959 -33.45 27.12 -22.75
C ILE A 959 -34.19 28.40 -23.12
N SER A 960 -34.41 28.61 -24.41
CA SER A 960 -35.25 29.70 -24.94
C SER A 960 -36.16 29.16 -26.04
N GLY A 961 -37.46 29.48 -25.98
CA GLY A 961 -38.44 29.01 -26.95
C GLY A 961 -38.56 27.48 -27.06
N GLY A 962 -38.18 26.74 -26.02
CA GLY A 962 -38.18 25.28 -26.02
C GLY A 962 -36.97 24.63 -26.69
N LEU A 963 -35.97 25.42 -27.09
CA LEU A 963 -34.74 24.98 -27.76
C LEU A 963 -33.52 25.25 -26.87
N ILE A 964 -32.45 24.48 -27.08
CA ILE A 964 -31.17 24.75 -26.42
C ILE A 964 -30.51 25.97 -27.07
N VAL A 965 -30.15 26.99 -26.29
CA VAL A 965 -29.54 28.22 -26.81
C VAL A 965 -28.04 28.33 -26.51
N ARG A 966 -27.34 29.05 -27.39
CA ARG A 966 -25.93 29.41 -27.20
C ARG A 966 -25.77 30.54 -26.17
N THR A 967 -25.24 30.21 -25.00
CA THR A 967 -24.92 31.17 -23.92
C THR A 967 -23.49 30.98 -23.38
N GLU A 968 -23.00 31.97 -22.61
CA GLU A 968 -21.72 31.90 -21.88
C GLU A 968 -21.98 31.91 -20.36
N PRO A 969 -21.34 31.02 -19.56
CA PRO A 969 -20.38 29.99 -19.96
C PRO A 969 -21.01 28.90 -20.84
N THR A 970 -20.21 28.30 -21.72
CA THR A 970 -20.69 27.29 -22.68
C THR A 970 -21.42 26.12 -21.99
N LEU A 971 -22.50 25.63 -22.62
CA LEU A 971 -23.28 24.48 -22.17
C LEU A 971 -22.37 23.27 -21.87
N ASN A 972 -21.40 22.97 -22.75
CA ASN A 972 -20.45 21.88 -22.56
C ASN A 972 -19.62 22.05 -21.28
N SER A 973 -19.15 23.27 -20.99
CA SER A 973 -18.40 23.55 -19.76
C SER A 973 -19.27 23.37 -18.52
N TYR A 974 -20.53 23.83 -18.57
CA TYR A 974 -21.47 23.62 -17.48
C TYR A 974 -21.78 22.13 -17.25
N MET A 975 -22.09 21.38 -18.30
CA MET A 975 -22.39 19.94 -18.21
C MET A 975 -21.20 19.14 -17.68
N ARG A 976 -19.99 19.43 -18.17
CA ARG A 976 -18.76 18.84 -17.62
C ARG A 976 -18.58 19.19 -16.15
N GLN A 977 -18.74 20.46 -15.78
CA GLN A 977 -18.59 20.89 -14.38
C GLN A 977 -19.63 20.23 -13.48
N LEU A 978 -20.88 20.15 -13.92
CA LEU A 978 -21.97 19.51 -13.20
C LEU A 978 -21.65 18.04 -12.89
N LEU A 979 -21.15 17.30 -13.88
CA LEU A 979 -20.78 15.89 -13.73
C LEU A 979 -19.46 15.68 -12.98
N SER A 980 -18.53 16.66 -13.02
CA SER A 980 -17.26 16.60 -12.29
C SER A 980 -17.37 17.01 -10.81
N ARG A 981 -18.39 17.78 -10.43
CA ARG A 981 -18.61 18.29 -9.07
C ARG A 981 -19.51 17.40 -8.22
N SER A 982 -20.16 16.38 -8.80
CA SER A 982 -20.85 15.38 -8.00
C SER A 982 -19.80 14.57 -7.22
N THR A 983 -19.94 14.50 -5.90
CA THR A 983 -19.01 13.86 -4.95
C THR A 983 -18.93 12.32 -5.09
N THR A 984 -19.41 11.76 -6.20
CA THR A 984 -19.54 10.33 -6.50
C THR A 984 -19.03 9.96 -7.90
N SER A 985 -18.48 10.90 -8.69
CA SER A 985 -18.19 10.64 -10.11
C SER A 985 -16.88 9.89 -10.34
N VAL A 986 -16.97 8.60 -10.70
CA VAL A 986 -15.85 7.78 -11.19
C VAL A 986 -15.30 8.24 -12.55
N TYR A 987 -15.91 9.25 -13.16
CA TYR A 987 -15.67 9.67 -14.55
C TYR A 987 -14.73 10.88 -14.68
N THR A 988 -13.94 11.27 -13.66
CA THR A 988 -13.16 12.54 -13.64
C THR A 988 -12.14 12.71 -14.77
N ASP A 989 -11.56 11.61 -15.29
CA ASP A 989 -10.57 11.63 -16.39
C ASP A 989 -11.17 11.19 -17.76
N TYR A 990 -12.49 11.06 -17.86
CA TYR A 990 -13.17 10.61 -19.08
C TYR A 990 -13.38 11.76 -20.08
N PHE A 991 -13.53 11.39 -21.36
CA PHE A 991 -14.07 12.27 -22.38
C PHE A 991 -15.60 12.23 -22.28
N TYR A 992 -16.22 13.38 -22.03
CA TYR A 992 -17.66 13.48 -21.84
C TYR A 992 -18.38 13.67 -23.16
N VAL A 993 -19.42 12.87 -23.40
CA VAL A 993 -20.32 13.04 -24.54
C VAL A 993 -21.74 13.08 -24.00
N PHE A 994 -22.40 14.22 -24.08
CA PHE A 994 -23.77 14.40 -23.64
C PHE A 994 -24.71 14.38 -24.85
N VAL A 995 -25.82 13.66 -24.79
CA VAL A 995 -26.85 13.69 -25.82
C VAL A 995 -28.16 14.22 -25.26
N PHE A 996 -28.74 15.22 -25.92
CA PHE A 996 -30.03 15.80 -25.55
C PHE A 996 -31.12 15.34 -26.51
N GLY A 997 -32.33 15.19 -25.99
CA GLY A 997 -33.55 14.94 -26.78
C GLY A 997 -34.17 16.20 -27.38
N ILE A 998 -33.53 17.36 -27.22
CA ILE A 998 -34.04 18.67 -27.63
C ILE A 998 -33.09 19.29 -28.66
N PRO A 999 -33.60 19.87 -29.76
CA PRO A 999 -32.77 20.53 -30.76
C PRO A 999 -32.17 21.85 -30.25
N GLU A 1000 -31.06 22.25 -30.87
CA GLU A 1000 -30.44 23.55 -30.66
C GLU A 1000 -31.21 24.66 -31.40
N SER A 1001 -31.08 25.90 -30.92
CA SER A 1001 -31.78 27.08 -31.42
C SER A 1001 -31.41 27.50 -32.84
N THR A 1002 -30.26 27.07 -33.34
CA THR A 1002 -29.79 27.27 -34.71
C THR A 1002 -30.11 26.02 -35.53
N GLN A 1003 -30.91 26.19 -36.58
CA GLN A 1003 -31.11 25.11 -37.57
C GLN A 1003 -29.75 24.70 -38.15
N ASN A 1004 -29.46 23.40 -38.16
CA ASN A 1004 -28.23 22.74 -38.66
C ASN A 1004 -27.07 22.55 -37.66
N VAL A 1005 -27.27 22.71 -36.35
CA VAL A 1005 -26.27 22.29 -35.35
C VAL A 1005 -26.65 20.91 -34.79
N ALA A 1006 -26.01 19.87 -35.31
CA ALA A 1006 -26.23 18.47 -34.95
C ALA A 1006 -25.40 18.00 -33.72
N GLY A 1007 -24.29 18.67 -33.47
CA GLY A 1007 -23.38 18.41 -32.35
C GLY A 1007 -22.39 19.55 -32.17
N ARG A 1008 -21.71 19.57 -31.02
CA ARG A 1008 -20.71 20.61 -30.72
C ARG A 1008 -19.72 20.18 -29.64
N VAL A 1009 -18.44 20.34 -29.91
CA VAL A 1009 -17.35 20.31 -28.93
C VAL A 1009 -17.27 21.60 -28.09
N GLU A 1010 -16.77 21.52 -26.85
CA GLU A 1010 -16.57 22.70 -25.99
C GLU A 1010 -15.58 23.69 -26.62
N ASP A 1011 -14.43 23.17 -27.02
CA ASP A 1011 -13.37 23.85 -27.76
C ASP A 1011 -12.41 22.79 -28.31
N ILE A 1012 -11.59 23.13 -29.30
CA ILE A 1012 -10.66 22.17 -29.91
C ILE A 1012 -9.63 21.70 -28.87
N GLY A 1013 -9.52 20.39 -28.69
CA GLY A 1013 -8.68 19.77 -27.66
C GLY A 1013 -9.31 19.72 -26.26
N LYS A 1014 -10.57 20.14 -26.08
CA LYS A 1014 -11.34 19.95 -24.85
C LYS A 1014 -12.23 18.72 -24.98
N LYS A 1015 -12.14 17.81 -24.00
CA LYS A 1015 -12.78 16.49 -24.01
C LYS A 1015 -14.24 16.51 -23.56
N SER A 1016 -15.06 17.36 -24.17
CA SER A 1016 -16.48 17.50 -23.86
C SER A 1016 -17.29 17.85 -25.11
N VAL A 1017 -18.23 16.97 -25.47
CA VAL A 1017 -19.11 17.10 -26.63
C VAL A 1017 -20.57 17.08 -26.19
N VAL A 1018 -21.41 17.85 -26.87
CA VAL A 1018 -22.87 17.82 -26.75
C VAL A 1018 -23.46 17.48 -28.12
N LEU A 1019 -24.44 16.58 -28.15
CA LEU A 1019 -25.14 16.12 -29.35
C LEU A 1019 -26.63 16.42 -29.27
N TYR A 1020 -27.23 16.69 -30.43
CA TYR A 1020 -28.64 17.06 -30.57
C TYR A 1020 -29.40 16.09 -31.49
N PRO A 1021 -30.75 16.12 -31.50
CA PRO A 1021 -31.56 15.37 -32.46
C PRO A 1021 -31.34 15.85 -33.90
N GLY A 1022 -31.55 14.97 -34.90
CA GLY A 1022 -31.40 15.29 -36.32
C GLY A 1022 -29.99 15.15 -36.90
N ARG A 1023 -29.06 14.58 -36.11
CA ARG A 1023 -27.67 14.28 -36.51
C ARG A 1023 -27.55 12.97 -37.29
N ASP A 1024 -26.46 12.83 -38.04
CA ASP A 1024 -26.10 11.59 -38.73
C ASP A 1024 -25.12 10.72 -37.91
N ASN A 1025 -24.78 9.54 -38.44
CA ASN A 1025 -23.90 8.59 -37.75
C ASN A 1025 -22.42 8.99 -37.75
N VAL A 1026 -22.04 10.10 -38.40
CA VAL A 1026 -20.64 10.61 -38.42
C VAL A 1026 -20.42 11.81 -37.49
N THR A 1027 -21.51 12.43 -37.02
CA THR A 1027 -21.48 13.61 -36.15
C THR A 1027 -20.72 13.33 -34.84
N LEU A 1028 -20.97 12.18 -34.19
CA LEU A 1028 -20.29 11.84 -32.92
C LEU A 1028 -18.76 11.80 -33.06
N ASN A 1029 -18.24 11.04 -34.02
CA ASN A 1029 -16.80 10.92 -34.22
C ASN A 1029 -16.18 12.23 -34.74
N HIS A 1030 -16.90 13.01 -35.53
CA HIS A 1030 -16.47 14.35 -35.95
C HIS A 1030 -16.21 15.27 -34.75
N GLU A 1031 -17.21 15.43 -33.86
CA GLU A 1031 -17.09 16.29 -32.68
C GLU A 1031 -16.06 15.76 -31.66
N VAL A 1032 -15.98 14.43 -31.50
CA VAL A 1032 -14.95 13.81 -30.65
C VAL A 1032 -13.54 14.11 -31.17
N LEU A 1033 -13.32 14.03 -32.49
CA LEU A 1033 -12.03 14.31 -33.09
C LEU A 1033 -11.61 15.77 -32.90
N HIS A 1034 -12.56 16.72 -32.88
CA HIS A 1034 -12.26 18.09 -32.43
C HIS A 1034 -11.82 18.13 -30.98
N GLY A 1035 -12.49 17.41 -30.07
CA GLY A 1035 -12.08 17.32 -28.66
C GLY A 1035 -10.72 16.64 -28.46
N LEU A 1036 -10.25 15.89 -29.46
CA LEU A 1036 -8.90 15.31 -29.53
C LEU A 1036 -7.92 16.17 -30.37
N GLY A 1037 -8.30 17.42 -30.67
CA GLY A 1037 -7.41 18.46 -31.18
C GLY A 1037 -7.37 18.61 -32.69
N LEU A 1038 -8.25 17.96 -33.45
CA LEU A 1038 -8.36 18.19 -34.90
C LEU A 1038 -9.14 19.47 -35.20
N TYR A 1039 -8.75 20.13 -36.28
CA TYR A 1039 -9.49 21.22 -36.90
C TYR A 1039 -10.24 20.67 -38.12
N HIS A 1040 -11.21 21.42 -38.62
CA HIS A 1040 -11.80 21.13 -39.92
C HIS A 1040 -10.72 21.10 -41.00
N THR A 1041 -10.84 20.16 -41.93
CA THR A 1041 -9.98 20.12 -43.11
C THR A 1041 -10.47 21.05 -44.20
N HIS A 1042 -11.48 21.89 -43.96
CA HIS A 1042 -11.94 22.96 -44.87
C HIS A 1042 -11.77 24.33 -44.18
N ALA A 1043 -11.77 25.42 -44.94
CA ALA A 1043 -11.60 26.77 -44.39
C ALA A 1043 -12.93 27.32 -43.88
N ASN A 1044 -12.94 27.79 -42.64
CA ASN A 1044 -14.04 28.55 -42.03
C ASN A 1044 -13.67 30.03 -41.81
N GLY A 1045 -12.50 30.47 -42.28
CA GLY A 1045 -11.91 31.79 -42.06
C GLY A 1045 -10.39 31.78 -42.31
N THR A 1046 -9.68 32.81 -41.84
CA THR A 1046 -8.21 32.91 -41.96
C THR A 1046 -7.50 31.80 -41.15
N ILE A 1047 -6.62 31.05 -41.80
CA ILE A 1047 -5.85 29.96 -41.17
C ILE A 1047 -4.81 30.58 -40.24
N THR A 1048 -4.87 30.31 -38.93
CA THR A 1048 -3.92 30.88 -37.93
C THR A 1048 -3.25 29.84 -37.04
N ASP A 1049 -3.68 28.57 -37.12
CA ASP A 1049 -3.16 27.48 -36.28
C ASP A 1049 -2.38 26.44 -37.08
N SER A 1050 -1.14 26.17 -36.65
CA SER A 1050 -0.25 25.15 -37.23
C SER A 1050 -0.77 23.70 -37.21
N LYS A 1051 -1.84 23.43 -36.45
CA LYS A 1051 -2.53 22.13 -36.40
C LYS A 1051 -3.54 21.97 -37.55
N GLN A 1052 -4.02 23.05 -38.16
CA GLN A 1052 -4.83 23.03 -39.38
C GLN A 1052 -3.89 23.01 -40.60
N LYS A 1053 -3.23 21.87 -40.82
CA LYS A 1053 -2.11 21.77 -41.79
C LYS A 1053 -2.51 22.06 -43.24
N PHE A 1054 -3.65 21.55 -43.67
CA PHE A 1054 -4.12 21.60 -45.06
C PHE A 1054 -5.64 21.76 -45.11
N VAL A 1055 -6.09 22.53 -46.09
CA VAL A 1055 -7.48 22.89 -46.35
C VAL A 1055 -7.91 22.33 -47.70
N PHE A 1056 -9.03 21.63 -47.71
CA PHE A 1056 -9.64 20.92 -48.82
C PHE A 1056 -11.03 21.48 -49.10
N ALA A 1057 -11.59 21.12 -50.26
CA ALA A 1057 -12.94 21.49 -50.67
C ALA A 1057 -13.99 21.13 -49.59
N HIS A 1058 -14.86 22.09 -49.30
CA HIS A 1058 -15.91 21.97 -48.30
C HIS A 1058 -17.08 21.16 -48.88
N ALA A 1059 -17.48 20.06 -48.23
CA ALA A 1059 -18.46 19.12 -48.78
C ALA A 1059 -19.84 19.75 -49.04
N SER A 1060 -20.28 20.71 -48.23
CA SER A 1060 -21.57 21.39 -48.47
C SER A 1060 -21.58 22.32 -49.69
N THR A 1061 -20.42 22.79 -50.17
CA THR A 1061 -20.33 23.71 -51.31
C THR A 1061 -19.82 23.01 -52.57
N ASP A 1062 -18.91 22.05 -52.42
CA ASP A 1062 -18.42 21.21 -53.51
C ASP A 1062 -18.26 19.75 -53.03
N PRO A 1063 -19.38 19.01 -52.91
CA PRO A 1063 -19.37 17.62 -52.45
C PRO A 1063 -18.61 16.69 -53.42
N SER A 1064 -18.53 17.09 -54.70
CA SER A 1064 -17.88 16.30 -55.75
C SER A 1064 -16.35 16.34 -55.65
N SER A 1065 -15.81 17.43 -55.08
CA SER A 1065 -14.37 17.60 -54.83
C SER A 1065 -13.98 17.36 -53.38
N ALA A 1066 -14.93 17.17 -52.46
CA ALA A 1066 -14.60 16.94 -51.05
C ALA A 1066 -13.90 15.60 -50.80
N THR A 1067 -12.98 15.60 -49.84
CA THR A 1067 -12.33 14.37 -49.38
C THR A 1067 -13.27 13.53 -48.50
N ASP A 1068 -13.09 12.22 -48.49
CA ASP A 1068 -13.69 11.29 -47.54
C ASP A 1068 -13.11 11.38 -46.10
N ASN A 1069 -12.42 12.48 -45.76
CA ASN A 1069 -11.92 12.72 -44.41
C ASN A 1069 -13.07 13.06 -43.47
N ILE A 1070 -13.05 12.54 -42.25
CA ILE A 1070 -14.12 12.79 -41.26
C ILE A 1070 -14.30 14.31 -40.98
N MET A 1071 -13.25 15.12 -41.12
CA MET A 1071 -13.27 16.55 -40.81
C MET A 1071 -13.69 17.45 -42.00
N SER A 1072 -14.15 16.87 -43.12
CA SER A 1072 -14.52 17.62 -44.35
C SER A 1072 -16.01 17.96 -44.47
N TYR A 1073 -16.84 17.51 -43.51
CA TYR A 1073 -18.31 17.49 -43.57
C TYR A 1073 -18.90 16.59 -44.67
N GLN A 1074 -18.12 15.67 -45.22
CA GLN A 1074 -18.65 14.69 -46.15
C GLN A 1074 -19.52 13.65 -45.40
N PRO A 1075 -20.76 13.36 -45.84
CA PRO A 1075 -21.63 12.39 -45.17
C PRO A 1075 -21.07 10.96 -45.13
N ASP A 1076 -20.18 10.58 -46.05
CA ASP A 1076 -19.45 9.30 -46.05
C ASP A 1076 -18.01 9.42 -45.51
N GLY A 1077 -17.73 10.48 -44.74
CA GLY A 1077 -16.44 10.73 -44.11
C GLY A 1077 -16.00 9.56 -43.23
N LYS A 1078 -14.95 8.86 -43.67
CA LYS A 1078 -14.51 7.59 -43.07
C LYS A 1078 -13.00 7.50 -42.85
N THR A 1079 -12.22 8.47 -43.31
CA THR A 1079 -10.76 8.43 -43.19
C THR A 1079 -10.20 9.54 -42.30
N THR A 1080 -9.02 9.26 -41.75
CA THR A 1080 -8.11 10.20 -41.09
C THR A 1080 -6.70 9.92 -41.59
N TRP A 1081 -5.85 10.94 -41.61
CA TRP A 1081 -4.52 10.85 -42.19
C TRP A 1081 -3.42 10.74 -41.14
N LYS A 1082 -2.22 10.31 -41.55
CA LYS A 1082 -1.09 10.06 -40.66
C LYS A 1082 -0.74 11.27 -39.80
N TRP A 1083 -0.85 12.47 -40.34
CA TRP A 1083 -0.58 13.68 -39.56
C TRP A 1083 -1.69 14.03 -38.57
N GLN A 1084 -2.94 13.68 -38.85
CA GLN A 1084 -4.05 13.78 -37.91
C GLN A 1084 -3.88 12.75 -36.79
N TRP A 1085 -3.46 11.51 -37.10
CA TRP A 1085 -3.18 10.48 -36.08
C TRP A 1085 -2.18 10.97 -35.02
N GLU A 1086 -1.13 11.69 -35.43
CA GLU A 1086 -0.14 12.29 -34.52
C GLU A 1086 -0.73 13.41 -33.64
N ILE A 1087 -1.71 14.16 -34.15
CA ILE A 1087 -2.40 15.20 -33.36
C ILE A 1087 -3.33 14.56 -32.34
N ILE A 1088 -4.16 13.60 -32.77
CA ILE A 1088 -5.10 12.89 -31.89
C ILE A 1088 -4.33 12.23 -30.74
N LYS A 1089 -3.24 11.50 -31.04
CA LYS A 1089 -2.39 10.85 -30.03
C LYS A 1089 -1.82 11.84 -29.00
N LYS A 1090 -1.50 13.08 -29.37
CA LYS A 1090 -0.95 14.09 -28.44
C LYS A 1090 -1.95 14.58 -27.41
N HIS A 1091 -3.25 14.52 -27.69
CA HIS A 1091 -4.30 14.99 -26.79
C HIS A 1091 -4.82 13.89 -25.84
N ILE A 1092 -4.28 12.68 -25.93
CA ILE A 1092 -4.57 11.55 -25.04
C ILE A 1092 -3.36 11.38 -24.11
N LYS A 1093 -3.61 11.42 -22.80
CA LYS A 1093 -2.54 11.37 -21.79
C LYS A 1093 -1.99 9.96 -21.67
#